data_AF-A0AAC9RH58-F1
#
_entry.id   AF-A0AAC9RH58-F1
#
_cell.length_a   1.000
_cell.length_b   1.000
_cell.length_c   1.000
_cell.angle_alpha   90.00
_cell.angle_beta   90.00
_cell.angle_gamma   90.00
#
_symmetry.space_group_name_H-M   'P 1'
#
loop_
_entity.id
_entity.type
_entity.pdbx_description
1 polymer ?
#
loop_
_entity_poly.entity_id
_entity_poly.type
_entity_poly.pdbx_seq_one_letter_code
_entity_poly.pdbx_strand_id
1 'polypeptide(L)'
;MVMLIDNINFLKMNYPSLYQQMKEIEENIDETFVQLEATRNGEKTLKIQNDGKGIYLHSRYDPIKEANTLLEQYENTDAIDGNVHVIFYGIGLGYHVNLFLQKYNNVSFSIYEPVDQILYHYLANQNLQQLPLKNMRQMLVGDKEESTMKFLEEVVGNRDKEVIIFPLPSYQKNFSENYEAFLTMFKKFVKDERSSWGTNYTFQRRWILNSMVNLKEVLRTPNILLNKKEQFKDKPAILVAAGPSLDEEIENLRYIKDKGLAYIFTVGSAINTLVHHNIYPHAACTYDPSKANQKVFEKVVAKGIVDIPLIFGSSVGFETLENYPGKKIHMITSQDATAAYYLKAKFSEEIEGVMDAPSIAVITLQLLYKLGFEKVILLGQNLAYRDNKDYAEGIDYHAGRINEANLKSATKVKDVYGNEILTNDNFNRMRQQIEMYIKQFKGVEVINATAGGAHIEGTRFIDLKTIIEKDLQKPVVERDWLLMDSNNYDMQYMKQQMEKMNTAYKNVDNLIKKIREILNKIKRLCQNRNFKQVEKMYNKLDEVFETIKRNDYFNTFIMPRNRVFYKILQDEVVSTQSEGNQMKKAEKLINAFGKFIFTCEKDIKIIDKFFKQMHKEAEAYMKDNECDNKEQIDSKKQELFNIDQDPKQKEKAIQEEKKEWLPNDLKESENTKNEETNRMFIENLFVRKEDTLKYTMETIDRTAKGIALVTDYEGKLEGTVTDGDIRRAILKGSSLEDTVENIMKKNFIFVGENYSSKFIENIFRQKSIFQIPVLDEEMKVVDIIFYQDFIKKPVRENWAVIMAGGEGKRLMPLTADIPKPMLSVGSKPILEIIIEQLKDYGYNNILLCLNYKSDIIENYFQDGKAFDVNIEYIKEEKSLGTAGAIRLAKSHLNQSFLVINGDILTKLNFEEFMNYHQKHKNKITIATRRYELQIPYGVLKIDNETVVSLKEKPSSSMFINGGIYCLEPEIVEDIPENEYFDITQLIQKIIDREEKIGSFPIAEYWMDIGQVEDYHQANTDYQTLFRREACASKE
;
A
#
# COMPACT_ATOMS: atom_id res chain seq x y z
N MET A 1 -34.96 -37.99 17.67
CA MET A 1 -33.84 -38.96 17.71
C MET A 1 -33.27 -39.23 16.32
N VAL A 2 -34.06 -39.63 15.30
CA VAL A 2 -33.55 -39.85 13.92
C VAL A 2 -32.89 -38.60 13.31
N MET A 3 -33.52 -37.42 13.47
CA MET A 3 -33.01 -36.15 12.92
C MET A 3 -31.65 -35.71 13.49
N LEU A 4 -31.43 -35.88 14.81
CA LEU A 4 -30.16 -35.54 15.45
C LEU A 4 -29.03 -36.44 14.90
N ILE A 5 -29.31 -37.74 14.73
CA ILE A 5 -28.34 -38.70 14.18
C ILE A 5 -27.90 -38.30 12.77
N ASP A 6 -28.83 -37.91 11.91
CA ASP A 6 -28.53 -37.48 10.53
C ASP A 6 -27.68 -36.21 10.51
N ASN A 7 -28.00 -35.22 11.34
CA ASN A 7 -27.22 -33.98 11.47
C ASN A 7 -25.81 -34.25 12.00
N ILE A 8 -25.68 -35.12 13.02
CA ILE A 8 -24.38 -35.48 13.60
C ILE A 8 -23.51 -36.24 12.59
N ASN A 9 -24.09 -37.10 11.77
CA ASN A 9 -23.38 -37.77 10.68
C ASN A 9 -22.85 -36.77 9.64
N PHE A 10 -23.64 -35.75 9.30
CA PHE A 10 -23.19 -34.65 8.43
C PHE A 10 -22.00 -33.90 9.04
N LEU A 11 -22.06 -33.53 10.33
CA LEU A 11 -20.95 -32.87 11.02
C LEU A 11 -19.70 -33.75 11.07
N LYS A 12 -19.84 -35.06 11.32
CA LYS A 12 -18.69 -35.98 11.34
C LYS A 12 -17.93 -36.02 10.01
N MET A 13 -18.63 -35.90 8.89
CA MET A 13 -18.03 -35.96 7.54
C MET A 13 -17.43 -34.62 7.10
N ASN A 14 -18.06 -33.49 7.47
CA ASN A 14 -17.72 -32.17 6.92
C ASN A 14 -17.05 -31.23 7.92
N TYR A 15 -17.29 -31.44 9.23
CA TYR A 15 -16.78 -30.60 10.32
C TYR A 15 -16.29 -31.46 11.52
N PRO A 16 -15.19 -32.23 11.37
CA PRO A 16 -14.77 -33.23 12.37
C PRO A 16 -14.43 -32.64 13.75
N SER A 17 -13.89 -31.42 13.79
CA SER A 17 -13.58 -30.72 15.05
C SER A 17 -14.86 -30.35 15.82
N LEU A 18 -15.84 -29.78 15.12
CA LEU A 18 -17.15 -29.45 15.68
C LEU A 18 -17.90 -30.70 16.16
N TYR A 19 -17.78 -31.82 15.43
CA TYR A 19 -18.34 -33.10 15.87
C TYR A 19 -17.79 -33.57 17.23
N GLN A 20 -16.49 -33.39 17.50
CA GLN A 20 -15.91 -33.76 18.80
C GLN A 20 -16.44 -32.86 19.92
N GLN A 21 -16.51 -31.55 19.68
CA GLN A 21 -17.11 -30.60 20.62
C GLN A 21 -18.57 -30.97 20.91
N MET A 22 -19.33 -31.36 19.89
CA MET A 22 -20.73 -31.75 20.08
C MET A 22 -20.92 -32.99 20.96
N LYS A 23 -19.99 -33.94 20.95
CA LYS A 23 -20.03 -35.08 21.86
C LYS A 23 -19.82 -34.66 23.31
N GLU A 24 -18.83 -33.80 23.55
CA GLU A 24 -18.56 -33.28 24.89
C GLU A 24 -19.76 -32.48 25.43
N ILE A 25 -20.42 -31.72 24.55
CA ILE A 25 -21.65 -30.99 24.90
C ILE A 25 -22.79 -31.95 25.22
N GLU A 26 -23.03 -32.97 24.39
CA GLU A 26 -24.09 -33.97 24.63
C GLU A 26 -23.93 -34.70 25.97
N GLU A 27 -22.69 -34.98 26.39
CA GLU A 27 -22.39 -35.60 27.68
C GLU A 27 -22.62 -34.67 28.89
N ASN A 28 -22.66 -33.34 28.68
CA ASN A 28 -22.72 -32.32 29.73
C ASN A 28 -23.88 -31.31 29.57
N ILE A 29 -24.97 -31.70 28.91
CA ILE A 29 -26.15 -30.83 28.75
C ILE A 29 -26.75 -30.45 30.11
N ASP A 30 -26.94 -29.14 30.32
CA ASP A 30 -27.67 -28.61 31.45
C ASP A 30 -29.10 -28.25 31.03
N GLU A 31 -30.04 -29.18 31.26
CA GLU A 31 -31.47 -28.97 30.98
C GLU A 31 -32.10 -27.83 31.83
N THR A 32 -31.41 -27.35 32.86
CA THR A 32 -31.85 -26.18 33.64
C THR A 32 -31.41 -24.86 33.02
N PHE A 33 -30.34 -24.88 32.22
CA PHE A 33 -29.79 -23.71 31.54
C PHE A 33 -30.55 -23.36 30.26
N VAL A 34 -30.86 -24.35 29.39
CA VAL A 34 -31.66 -24.14 28.17
C VAL A 34 -32.93 -24.99 28.19
N GLN A 35 -34.08 -24.33 28.06
CA GLN A 35 -35.40 -24.96 28.08
C GLN A 35 -36.13 -24.71 26.75
N LEU A 36 -36.64 -25.79 26.16
CA LEU A 36 -37.50 -25.71 24.98
C LEU A 36 -38.96 -25.52 25.42
N GLU A 37 -39.58 -24.41 25.00
CA GLU A 37 -40.98 -24.09 25.32
C GLU A 37 -41.81 -23.96 24.03
N ALA A 38 -43.10 -24.28 24.10
CA ALA A 38 -44.05 -24.01 23.01
C ALA A 38 -44.51 -22.54 23.05
N THR A 39 -44.63 -21.93 21.87
CA THR A 39 -45.14 -20.56 21.69
C THR A 39 -46.67 -20.58 21.55
N ARG A 40 -47.29 -19.39 21.59
CA ARG A 40 -48.75 -19.27 21.47
C ARG A 40 -49.30 -19.72 20.11
N ASN A 41 -48.49 -19.70 19.06
CA ASN A 41 -48.86 -20.18 17.72
C ASN A 41 -48.47 -21.65 17.46
N GLY A 42 -47.98 -22.38 18.47
CA GLY A 42 -47.63 -23.80 18.37
C GLY A 42 -46.21 -24.09 17.88
N GLU A 43 -45.45 -23.05 17.51
CA GLU A 43 -44.01 -23.14 17.25
C GLU A 43 -43.21 -23.33 18.56
N LYS A 44 -41.89 -23.45 18.44
CA LYS A 44 -41.00 -23.63 19.59
C LYS A 44 -40.14 -22.38 19.80
N THR A 45 -39.74 -22.15 21.04
CA THR A 45 -38.71 -21.17 21.39
C THR A 45 -37.78 -21.75 22.45
N LEU A 46 -36.59 -21.17 22.55
CA LEU A 46 -35.63 -21.52 23.59
C LEU A 46 -35.63 -20.44 24.65
N LYS A 47 -35.70 -20.86 25.90
CA LYS A 47 -35.54 -20.02 27.08
C LYS A 47 -34.23 -20.37 27.75
N ILE A 48 -33.37 -19.39 27.94
CA ILE A 48 -32.06 -19.52 28.55
C ILE A 48 -32.08 -18.86 29.92
N GLN A 49 -31.45 -19.48 30.91
CA GLN A 49 -31.17 -18.82 32.19
C GLN A 49 -29.89 -17.98 32.07
N ASN A 50 -30.01 -16.66 32.20
CA ASN A 50 -28.87 -15.75 32.21
C ASN A 50 -29.00 -14.80 33.42
N ASP A 51 -28.00 -14.78 34.32
CA ASP A 51 -28.01 -13.99 35.57
C ASP A 51 -29.30 -14.09 36.41
N GLY A 52 -29.87 -15.31 36.49
CA GLY A 52 -31.11 -15.56 37.24
C GLY A 52 -32.39 -15.06 36.57
N LYS A 53 -32.33 -14.59 35.32
CA LYS A 53 -33.49 -14.21 34.49
C LYS A 53 -33.64 -15.16 33.31
N GLY A 54 -34.87 -15.63 33.08
CA GLY A 54 -35.22 -16.40 31.89
C GLY A 54 -35.37 -15.51 30.66
N ILE A 55 -34.50 -15.72 29.67
CA ILE A 55 -34.43 -14.97 28.42
C ILE A 55 -34.91 -15.84 27.28
N TYR A 56 -35.78 -15.32 26.43
CA TYR A 56 -36.25 -16.04 25.25
C TYR A 56 -35.44 -15.64 24.02
N LEU A 57 -34.94 -16.63 23.28
CA LEU A 57 -34.18 -16.40 22.05
C LEU A 57 -35.07 -16.02 20.86
N HIS A 58 -36.30 -16.53 20.84
CA HIS A 58 -37.31 -16.19 19.83
C HIS A 58 -38.60 -15.75 20.52
N SER A 59 -39.41 -14.99 19.80
CA SER A 59 -40.72 -14.50 20.22
C SER A 59 -41.59 -15.61 20.81
N ARG A 60 -42.08 -15.41 22.04
CA ARG A 60 -43.02 -16.33 22.71
C ARG A 60 -44.40 -16.37 22.04
N TYR A 61 -44.68 -15.39 21.19
CA TYR A 61 -45.96 -15.25 20.52
C TYR A 61 -45.90 -15.88 19.13
N ASP A 62 -44.89 -15.50 18.34
CA ASP A 62 -44.71 -15.92 16.95
C ASP A 62 -43.25 -15.71 16.49
N PRO A 63 -42.40 -16.75 16.55
CA PRO A 63 -41.01 -16.72 16.06
C PRO A 63 -40.88 -16.45 14.56
N ILE A 64 -41.85 -16.90 13.76
CA ILE A 64 -41.82 -16.75 12.30
C ILE A 64 -42.09 -15.29 11.94
N LYS A 65 -43.03 -14.65 12.62
CA LYS A 65 -43.30 -13.22 12.44
C LYS A 65 -42.10 -12.36 12.84
N GLU A 66 -41.43 -12.68 13.95
CA GLU A 66 -40.19 -12.00 14.37
C GLU A 66 -39.11 -12.10 13.29
N ALA A 67 -38.90 -13.30 12.76
CA ALA A 67 -37.91 -13.53 11.71
C ALA A 67 -38.26 -12.80 10.39
N ASN A 68 -39.54 -12.70 10.02
CA ASN A 68 -39.98 -11.88 8.89
C ASN A 68 -39.73 -10.37 9.12
N THR A 69 -40.07 -9.85 10.30
CA THR A 69 -39.80 -8.44 10.64
C THR A 69 -38.29 -8.14 10.64
N LEU A 70 -37.46 -9.10 11.04
CA LEU A 70 -36.01 -8.96 10.92
C LEU A 70 -35.56 -8.89 9.46
N LEU A 71 -36.15 -9.68 8.56
CA LEU A 71 -35.87 -9.66 7.12
C LEU A 71 -36.30 -8.35 6.44
N GLU A 72 -37.43 -7.77 6.83
CA GLU A 72 -37.92 -6.48 6.32
C GLU A 72 -36.91 -5.34 6.52
N GLN A 73 -36.08 -5.39 7.57
CA GLN A 73 -35.02 -4.40 7.81
C GLN A 73 -33.93 -4.43 6.73
N TYR A 74 -33.82 -5.54 5.99
CA TYR A 74 -32.86 -5.75 4.91
C TYR A 74 -33.53 -5.79 3.53
N GLU A 75 -34.82 -5.41 3.42
CA GLU A 75 -35.58 -5.43 2.16
C GLU A 75 -35.27 -4.27 1.21
N ASN A 76 -34.79 -3.14 1.73
CA ASN A 76 -34.48 -1.94 0.93
C ASN A 76 -33.05 -1.93 0.36
N THR A 77 -32.34 -3.06 0.39
CA THR A 77 -31.01 -3.19 -0.21
C THR A 77 -31.08 -4.07 -1.45
N ASP A 78 -31.05 -3.46 -2.64
CA ASP A 78 -30.89 -4.14 -3.94
C ASP A 78 -29.52 -4.84 -4.12
N ALA A 79 -28.79 -5.09 -3.02
CA ALA A 79 -27.37 -5.46 -2.99
C ALA A 79 -27.09 -6.91 -2.54
N ILE A 80 -28.10 -7.67 -2.09
CA ILE A 80 -27.89 -9.05 -1.61
C ILE A 80 -28.02 -10.03 -2.77
N ASP A 81 -26.88 -10.35 -3.41
CA ASP A 81 -26.78 -11.30 -4.52
C ASP A 81 -25.76 -12.43 -4.25
N GLY A 82 -25.41 -13.20 -5.28
CA GLY A 82 -24.45 -14.30 -5.15
C GLY A 82 -23.04 -13.89 -4.73
N ASN A 83 -22.71 -12.60 -4.77
CA ASN A 83 -21.43 -12.04 -4.33
C ASN A 83 -21.39 -11.73 -2.83
N VAL A 84 -22.47 -11.99 -2.09
CA VAL A 84 -22.51 -11.80 -0.63
C VAL A 84 -22.20 -13.11 0.11
N HIS A 85 -21.45 -12.98 1.20
CA HIS A 85 -21.30 -14.01 2.22
C HIS A 85 -22.00 -13.59 3.52
N VAL A 86 -22.89 -14.42 4.05
CA VAL A 86 -23.65 -14.10 5.26
C VAL A 86 -23.12 -14.90 6.44
N ILE A 87 -22.72 -14.21 7.50
CA ILE A 87 -22.40 -14.82 8.80
C ILE A 87 -23.64 -14.69 9.68
N PHE A 88 -24.33 -15.80 9.95
CA PHE A 88 -25.41 -15.83 10.92
C PHE A 88 -24.82 -15.91 12.33
N TYR A 89 -25.00 -14.84 13.10
CA TYR A 89 -24.52 -14.74 14.48
C TYR A 89 -25.66 -15.08 15.46
N GLY A 90 -25.56 -16.25 16.09
CA GLY A 90 -26.60 -16.83 16.95
C GLY A 90 -27.69 -17.53 16.14
N ILE A 91 -27.69 -18.86 16.11
CA ILE A 91 -28.63 -19.66 15.32
C ILE A 91 -29.99 -19.84 16.01
N GLY A 92 -30.00 -19.97 17.33
CA GLY A 92 -31.22 -20.29 18.07
C GLY A 92 -31.91 -21.57 17.54
N LEU A 93 -33.11 -21.44 16.98
CA LEU A 93 -33.85 -22.53 16.32
C LEU A 93 -33.92 -22.35 14.80
N GLY A 94 -33.16 -21.41 14.23
CA GLY A 94 -32.96 -21.26 12.79
C GLY A 94 -34.09 -20.58 12.00
N TYR A 95 -35.13 -20.04 12.64
CA TYR A 95 -36.25 -19.39 11.94
C TYR A 95 -35.79 -18.29 10.96
N HIS A 96 -34.92 -17.39 11.42
CA HIS A 96 -34.37 -16.30 10.61
C HIS A 96 -33.40 -16.79 9.53
N VAL A 97 -32.58 -17.80 9.82
CA VAL A 97 -31.67 -18.43 8.84
C VAL A 97 -32.47 -19.04 7.70
N ASN A 98 -33.50 -19.82 8.03
CA ASN A 98 -34.34 -20.50 7.06
C ASN A 98 -35.06 -19.51 6.14
N LEU A 99 -35.73 -18.50 6.71
CA LEU A 99 -36.44 -17.51 5.91
C LEU A 99 -35.48 -16.67 5.04
N PHE A 100 -34.31 -16.31 5.57
CA PHE A 100 -33.29 -15.59 4.80
C PHE A 100 -32.81 -16.40 3.60
N LEU A 101 -32.46 -17.67 3.80
CA LEU A 101 -31.94 -18.52 2.73
C LEU A 101 -33.02 -18.99 1.74
N GLN A 102 -34.29 -19.04 2.16
CA GLN A 102 -35.42 -19.23 1.25
C GLN A 102 -35.56 -18.05 0.28
N LYS A 103 -35.37 -16.82 0.78
CA LYS A 103 -35.43 -15.61 -0.02
C LYS A 103 -34.19 -15.39 -0.89
N TYR A 104 -33.00 -15.60 -0.33
CA TYR A 104 -31.70 -15.38 -0.98
C TYR A 104 -30.92 -16.69 -1.16
N ASN A 105 -31.41 -17.59 -2.01
CA ASN A 105 -30.87 -18.95 -2.14
C ASN A 105 -29.48 -19.08 -2.79
N ASN A 106 -28.95 -18.00 -3.37
CA ASN A 106 -27.66 -17.99 -4.08
C ASN A 106 -26.50 -17.42 -3.25
N VAL A 107 -26.76 -16.96 -2.02
CA VAL A 107 -25.70 -16.47 -1.13
C VAL A 107 -24.90 -17.64 -0.56
N SER A 108 -23.61 -17.40 -0.31
CA SER A 108 -22.84 -18.29 0.57
C SER A 108 -23.03 -17.89 2.02
N PHE A 109 -22.99 -18.83 2.95
CA PHE A 109 -23.21 -18.52 4.36
C PHE A 109 -22.36 -19.35 5.32
N SER A 110 -22.18 -18.83 6.53
CA SER A 110 -21.55 -19.51 7.66
C SER A 110 -22.38 -19.28 8.92
N ILE A 111 -22.30 -20.22 9.87
CA ILE A 111 -23.03 -20.15 11.14
C ILE A 111 -22.01 -19.97 12.26
N TYR A 112 -22.22 -18.98 13.11
CA TYR A 112 -21.46 -18.74 14.33
C TYR A 112 -22.44 -18.78 15.51
N GLU A 113 -22.37 -19.82 16.33
CA GLU A 113 -23.20 -19.95 17.53
C GLU A 113 -22.32 -19.76 18.79
N PRO A 114 -22.42 -18.63 19.51
CA PRO A 114 -21.57 -18.38 20.67
C PRO A 114 -21.87 -19.29 21.86
N VAL A 115 -23.07 -19.90 21.95
CA VAL A 115 -23.45 -20.75 23.09
C VAL A 115 -23.62 -22.20 22.65
N ASP A 116 -22.77 -23.05 23.21
CA ASP A 116 -22.63 -24.48 22.93
C ASP A 116 -23.94 -25.30 23.01
N GLN A 117 -24.69 -25.18 24.09
CA GLN A 117 -25.92 -25.95 24.29
C GLN A 117 -27.04 -25.55 23.31
N ILE A 118 -27.04 -24.31 22.81
CA ILE A 118 -28.06 -23.86 21.85
C ILE A 118 -27.86 -24.56 20.51
N LEU A 119 -26.62 -24.77 20.08
CA LEU A 119 -26.35 -25.53 18.86
C LEU A 119 -26.87 -26.97 18.96
N TYR A 120 -26.71 -27.62 20.11
CA TYR A 120 -27.30 -28.94 20.34
C TYR A 120 -28.82 -28.92 20.13
N HIS A 121 -29.52 -27.98 20.77
CA HIS A 121 -30.98 -27.86 20.65
C HIS A 121 -31.44 -27.55 19.24
N TYR A 122 -30.67 -26.76 18.48
CA TYR A 122 -30.90 -26.55 17.05
C TYR A 122 -30.83 -27.88 16.27
N LEU A 123 -29.71 -28.60 16.39
CA LEU A 123 -29.49 -29.87 15.67
C LEU A 123 -30.48 -30.97 16.08
N ALA A 124 -31.01 -30.92 17.30
CA ALA A 124 -32.01 -31.87 17.78
C ALA A 124 -33.43 -31.59 17.24
N ASN A 125 -33.71 -30.35 16.82
CA ASN A 125 -35.06 -29.91 16.44
C ASN A 125 -35.18 -29.46 14.97
N GLN A 126 -34.08 -29.22 14.26
CA GLN A 126 -34.05 -28.74 12.89
C GLN A 126 -33.22 -29.66 11.99
N ASN A 127 -33.68 -29.88 10.75
CA ASN A 127 -32.97 -30.74 9.80
C ASN A 127 -32.03 -29.90 8.93
N LEU A 128 -30.71 -30.11 9.04
CA LEU A 128 -29.71 -29.39 8.26
C LEU A 128 -29.87 -29.59 6.75
N GLN A 129 -30.41 -30.71 6.30
CA GLN A 129 -30.61 -30.98 4.86
C GLN A 129 -31.65 -30.06 4.21
N GLN A 130 -32.43 -29.31 4.99
CA GLN A 130 -33.32 -28.27 4.47
C GLN A 130 -32.59 -26.99 4.08
N LEU A 131 -31.34 -26.82 4.53
CA LEU A 131 -30.49 -25.70 4.14
C LEU A 131 -29.82 -25.97 2.78
N PRO A 132 -29.45 -24.93 2.01
CA PRO A 132 -28.66 -25.08 0.80
C PRO A 132 -27.19 -25.42 1.15
N LEU A 133 -26.93 -26.63 1.66
CA LEU A 133 -25.63 -27.06 2.21
C LEU A 133 -24.45 -26.87 1.25
N LYS A 134 -24.69 -26.90 -0.07
CA LYS A 134 -23.67 -26.57 -1.09
C LYS A 134 -23.07 -25.15 -0.97
N ASN A 135 -23.82 -24.23 -0.35
CA ASN A 135 -23.45 -22.84 -0.16
C ASN A 135 -22.95 -22.55 1.27
N MET A 136 -23.05 -23.53 2.17
CA MET A 136 -22.54 -23.45 3.53
C MET A 136 -21.01 -23.58 3.50
N ARG A 137 -20.32 -22.67 4.20
CA ARG A 137 -18.86 -22.61 4.20
C ARG A 137 -18.28 -23.11 5.52
N GLN A 138 -18.68 -22.52 6.62
CA GLN A 138 -18.17 -22.92 7.93
C GLN A 138 -19.26 -22.88 9.01
N MET A 139 -19.06 -23.69 10.05
CA MET A 139 -19.85 -23.68 11.27
C MET A 139 -18.93 -23.67 12.49
N LEU A 140 -19.11 -22.70 13.39
CA LEU A 140 -18.37 -22.63 14.64
C LEU A 140 -19.36 -22.59 15.82
N VAL A 141 -18.95 -23.25 16.90
CA VAL A 141 -19.59 -23.14 18.21
C VAL A 141 -18.60 -22.64 19.26
N GLY A 142 -19.07 -21.74 20.14
CA GLY A 142 -18.28 -21.11 21.20
C GLY A 142 -17.62 -19.80 20.79
N ASP A 143 -16.90 -19.19 21.73
CA ASP A 143 -16.38 -17.82 21.64
C ASP A 143 -14.88 -17.68 21.95
N LYS A 144 -14.14 -18.80 21.94
CA LYS A 144 -12.69 -18.77 22.14
C LYS A 144 -12.01 -17.96 21.04
N GLU A 145 -11.11 -17.06 21.44
CA GLU A 145 -10.41 -16.12 20.54
C GLU A 145 -9.68 -16.86 19.39
N GLU A 146 -8.92 -17.92 19.70
CA GLU A 146 -8.17 -18.68 18.67
C GLU A 146 -9.10 -19.35 17.65
N SER A 147 -10.20 -19.96 18.12
CA SER A 147 -11.18 -20.62 17.25
C SER A 147 -11.95 -19.60 16.40
N THR A 148 -12.25 -18.44 16.97
CA THR A 148 -12.91 -17.34 16.26
C THR A 148 -12.01 -16.76 15.18
N MET A 149 -10.72 -16.57 15.46
CA MET A 149 -9.77 -16.09 14.46
C MET A 149 -9.61 -17.08 13.29
N LYS A 150 -9.51 -18.39 13.56
CA LYS A 150 -9.50 -19.42 12.50
C LYS A 150 -10.78 -19.40 11.67
N PHE A 151 -11.93 -19.26 12.32
CA PHE A 151 -13.20 -19.10 11.62
C PHE A 151 -13.20 -17.86 10.71
N LEU A 152 -12.73 -16.71 11.19
CA LEU A 152 -12.62 -15.49 10.38
C LEU A 152 -11.63 -15.66 9.22
N GLU A 153 -10.49 -16.30 9.43
CA GLU A 153 -9.53 -16.63 8.36
C GLU A 153 -10.14 -17.51 7.26
N GLU A 154 -10.99 -18.48 7.62
CA GLU A 154 -11.62 -19.39 6.64
C GLU A 154 -12.85 -18.77 5.96
N VAL A 155 -13.55 -17.88 6.67
CA VAL A 155 -14.81 -17.28 6.21
C VAL A 155 -14.57 -16.00 5.43
N VAL A 156 -13.70 -15.14 5.95
CA VAL A 156 -13.37 -13.80 5.43
C VAL A 156 -12.02 -13.81 4.71
N GLY A 157 -11.04 -14.54 5.24
CA GLY A 157 -9.73 -14.66 4.59
C GLY A 157 -9.87 -15.30 3.20
N ASN A 158 -9.32 -14.62 2.20
CA ASN A 158 -9.29 -15.06 0.81
C ASN A 158 -10.64 -15.06 0.06
N ARG A 159 -11.50 -14.05 0.25
CA ARG A 159 -12.71 -13.90 -0.57
C ARG A 159 -13.05 -12.44 -0.91
N ASP A 160 -13.24 -12.14 -2.20
CA ASP A 160 -13.79 -10.87 -2.73
C ASP A 160 -15.31 -10.67 -2.49
N LYS A 161 -15.92 -11.48 -1.61
CA LYS A 161 -17.35 -11.37 -1.29
C LYS A 161 -17.62 -10.34 -0.21
N GLU A 162 -18.66 -9.54 -0.38
CA GLU A 162 -19.14 -8.66 0.67
C GLU A 162 -19.64 -9.52 1.85
N VAL A 163 -19.10 -9.30 3.03
CA VAL A 163 -19.47 -10.06 4.23
C VAL A 163 -20.51 -9.29 5.03
N ILE A 164 -21.70 -9.88 5.17
CA ILE A 164 -22.77 -9.35 6.02
C ILE A 164 -22.85 -10.20 7.28
N ILE A 165 -22.84 -9.54 8.44
CA ILE A 165 -23.17 -10.18 9.72
C ILE A 165 -24.68 -10.03 9.91
N PHE A 166 -25.38 -11.15 10.03
CA PHE A 166 -26.82 -11.22 10.24
C PHE A 166 -27.10 -11.78 11.64
N PRO A 167 -27.17 -10.93 12.67
CA PRO A 167 -27.35 -11.37 14.05
C PRO A 167 -28.84 -11.55 14.39
N LEU A 168 -29.15 -12.52 15.25
CA LEU A 168 -30.46 -12.60 15.87
C LEU A 168 -30.56 -11.51 16.98
N PRO A 169 -31.60 -10.63 17.00
CA PRO A 169 -31.67 -9.49 17.94
C PRO A 169 -31.61 -9.87 19.41
N SER A 170 -32.11 -11.05 19.78
CA SER A 170 -32.03 -11.57 21.14
C SER A 170 -30.58 -11.78 21.59
N TYR A 171 -29.66 -12.11 20.69
CA TYR A 171 -28.23 -12.22 21.00
C TYR A 171 -27.58 -10.86 21.16
N GLN A 172 -27.89 -9.89 20.30
CA GLN A 172 -27.36 -8.52 20.44
C GLN A 172 -27.76 -7.90 21.79
N LYS A 173 -28.99 -8.16 22.23
CA LYS A 173 -29.52 -7.60 23.49
C LYS A 173 -29.02 -8.33 24.73
N ASN A 174 -28.97 -9.65 24.71
CA ASN A 174 -28.79 -10.46 25.92
C ASN A 174 -27.40 -11.11 26.04
N PHE A 175 -26.63 -11.15 24.94
CA PHE A 175 -25.24 -11.62 24.87
C PHE A 175 -24.34 -10.52 24.26
N SER A 176 -24.55 -9.28 24.72
CA SER A 176 -23.92 -8.09 24.15
C SER A 176 -22.39 -8.12 24.25
N GLU A 177 -21.82 -8.64 25.34
CA GLU A 177 -20.36 -8.76 25.51
C GLU A 177 -19.74 -9.70 24.47
N ASN A 178 -20.31 -10.91 24.27
CA ASN A 178 -19.82 -11.85 23.27
C ASN A 178 -19.97 -11.27 21.85
N TYR A 179 -21.09 -10.58 21.57
CA TYR A 179 -21.33 -9.96 20.27
C TYR A 179 -20.35 -8.81 19.97
N GLU A 180 -20.10 -7.92 20.93
CA GLU A 180 -19.13 -6.83 20.77
C GLU A 180 -17.69 -7.35 20.67
N ALA A 181 -17.34 -8.41 21.41
CA ALA A 181 -16.06 -9.07 21.29
C ALA A 181 -15.86 -9.66 19.88
N PHE A 182 -16.87 -10.37 19.36
CA PHE A 182 -16.86 -10.89 17.98
C PHE A 182 -16.74 -9.76 16.95
N LEU A 183 -17.53 -8.69 17.06
CA LEU A 183 -17.45 -7.55 16.15
C LEU A 183 -16.08 -6.85 16.19
N THR A 184 -15.47 -6.77 17.37
CA THR A 184 -14.13 -6.19 17.54
C THR A 184 -13.08 -7.03 16.84
N MET A 185 -13.11 -8.35 17.03
CA MET A 185 -12.22 -9.30 16.33
C MET A 185 -12.44 -9.25 14.82
N PHE A 186 -13.69 -9.25 14.35
CA PHE A 186 -14.02 -9.14 12.93
C PHE A 186 -13.49 -7.85 12.29
N LYS A 187 -13.74 -6.69 12.92
CA LYS A 187 -13.26 -5.38 12.41
C LYS A 187 -11.74 -5.33 12.38
N LYS A 188 -11.07 -5.85 13.41
CA LYS A 188 -9.61 -5.94 13.47
C LYS A 188 -9.07 -6.81 12.34
N PHE A 189 -9.62 -8.01 12.17
CA PHE A 189 -9.24 -8.93 11.10
C PHE A 189 -9.36 -8.29 9.71
N VAL A 190 -10.50 -7.64 9.41
CA VAL A 190 -10.71 -6.96 8.12
C VAL A 190 -9.72 -5.80 7.91
N LYS A 191 -9.40 -5.03 8.96
CA LYS A 191 -8.40 -3.94 8.90
C LYS A 191 -6.99 -4.48 8.63
N ASP A 192 -6.63 -5.57 9.27
CA ASP A 192 -5.32 -6.22 9.16
C ASP A 192 -5.13 -6.85 7.77
N GLU A 193 -6.14 -7.56 7.25
CA GLU A 193 -6.13 -8.11 5.89
C GLU A 193 -5.97 -7.02 4.83
N ARG A 194 -6.78 -5.95 4.86
CA ARG A 194 -6.66 -4.83 3.90
C ARG A 194 -5.27 -4.20 3.91
N SER A 195 -4.66 -4.08 5.09
CA SER A 195 -3.31 -3.52 5.24
C SER A 195 -2.23 -4.46 4.67
N SER A 196 -2.35 -5.77 4.92
CA SER A 196 -1.48 -6.81 4.37
C SER A 196 -1.50 -6.83 2.83
N TRP A 197 -2.68 -6.66 2.23
CA TRP A 197 -2.82 -6.57 0.77
C TRP A 197 -2.14 -5.33 0.20
N GLY A 198 -2.20 -4.18 0.90
CA GLY A 198 -1.48 -2.97 0.53
C GLY A 198 0.04 -3.19 0.50
N THR A 199 0.62 -3.71 1.58
CA THR A 199 2.06 -4.01 1.65
C THR A 199 2.49 -5.06 0.62
N ASN A 200 1.73 -6.15 0.48
CA ASN A 200 2.01 -7.18 -0.52
C ASN A 200 1.92 -6.64 -1.96
N TYR A 201 0.91 -5.84 -2.28
CA TYR A 201 0.76 -5.23 -3.59
C TYR A 201 1.93 -4.28 -3.92
N THR A 202 2.33 -3.45 -2.95
CA THR A 202 3.43 -2.49 -3.12
C THR A 202 4.79 -3.17 -3.33
N PHE A 203 5.09 -4.27 -2.63
CA PHE A 203 6.44 -4.86 -2.62
C PHE A 203 6.59 -6.20 -3.37
N GLN A 204 5.50 -6.92 -3.72
CA GLN A 204 5.57 -8.25 -4.37
C GLN A 204 6.47 -8.30 -5.61
N ARG A 205 6.46 -7.23 -6.41
CA ARG A 205 7.26 -7.15 -7.64
C ARG A 205 8.74 -6.97 -7.35
N ARG A 206 9.06 -6.27 -6.27
CA ARG A 206 10.43 -5.92 -5.91
C ARG A 206 11.12 -7.02 -5.13
N TRP A 207 10.41 -7.76 -4.27
CA TRP A 207 11.00 -8.90 -3.54
C TRP A 207 11.60 -9.94 -4.46
N ILE A 208 10.87 -10.39 -5.50
CA ILE A 208 11.39 -11.38 -6.45
C ILE A 208 12.59 -10.81 -7.23
N LEU A 209 12.52 -9.55 -7.64
CA LEU A 209 13.64 -8.90 -8.33
C LEU A 209 14.89 -8.85 -7.43
N ASN A 210 14.72 -8.41 -6.19
CA ASN A 210 15.78 -8.35 -5.19
C ASN A 210 16.39 -9.72 -4.96
N SER A 211 15.56 -10.74 -4.69
CA SER A 211 16.01 -12.13 -4.50
C SER A 211 16.78 -12.69 -5.70
N MET A 212 16.36 -12.39 -6.92
CA MET A 212 17.09 -12.78 -8.14
C MET A 212 18.46 -12.11 -8.23
N VAL A 213 18.53 -10.79 -8.02
CA VAL A 213 19.79 -10.04 -8.10
C VAL A 213 20.73 -10.37 -6.94
N ASN A 214 20.18 -10.58 -5.75
CA ASN A 214 20.94 -10.88 -4.53
C ASN A 214 21.47 -12.31 -4.50
N LEU A 215 20.98 -13.23 -5.34
CA LEU A 215 21.45 -14.62 -5.34
C LEU A 215 22.98 -14.71 -5.48
N LYS A 216 23.59 -13.84 -6.29
CA LYS A 216 25.05 -13.78 -6.46
C LYS A 216 25.81 -13.47 -5.15
N GLU A 217 25.21 -12.68 -4.27
CA GLU A 217 25.74 -12.31 -2.97
C GLU A 217 25.43 -13.40 -1.95
N VAL A 218 24.22 -13.95 -1.94
CA VAL A 218 23.80 -15.08 -1.09
C VAL A 218 24.68 -16.31 -1.28
N LEU A 219 25.16 -16.56 -2.50
CA LEU A 219 26.10 -17.65 -2.80
C LEU A 219 27.50 -17.39 -2.21
N ARG A 220 27.94 -16.13 -2.18
CA ARG A 220 29.32 -15.72 -1.81
C ARG A 220 29.48 -15.27 -0.37
N THR A 221 28.38 -15.03 0.35
CA THR A 221 28.38 -14.60 1.75
C THR A 221 27.90 -15.73 2.64
N PRO A 222 28.41 -15.89 3.87
CA PRO A 222 28.04 -17.01 4.73
C PRO A 222 26.60 -16.88 5.23
N ASN A 223 25.86 -17.99 5.23
CA ASN A 223 24.54 -18.09 5.86
C ASN A 223 24.68 -18.20 7.38
N ILE A 224 24.12 -17.24 8.11
CA ILE A 224 24.27 -17.18 9.57
C ILE A 224 23.59 -18.36 10.30
N LEU A 225 22.41 -18.79 9.85
CA LEU A 225 21.65 -19.87 10.50
C LEU A 225 22.22 -21.26 10.19
N LEU A 226 22.83 -21.46 9.02
CA LEU A 226 23.53 -22.71 8.73
C LEU A 226 24.80 -22.88 9.58
N ASN A 227 25.47 -21.79 9.93
CA ASN A 227 26.76 -21.85 10.61
C ASN A 227 26.66 -21.70 12.13
N LYS A 228 25.68 -20.95 12.64
CA LYS A 228 25.66 -20.48 14.03
C LYS A 228 24.35 -20.74 14.79
N LYS A 229 23.46 -21.57 14.25
CA LYS A 229 22.22 -21.96 14.94
C LYS A 229 22.52 -22.50 16.33
N GLU A 230 21.75 -22.03 17.32
CA GLU A 230 21.82 -22.44 18.73
C GLU A 230 23.21 -22.32 19.41
N GLN A 231 24.17 -21.59 18.83
CA GLN A 231 25.53 -21.47 19.37
C GLN A 231 25.70 -20.39 20.45
N PHE A 232 24.70 -19.53 20.64
CA PHE A 232 24.77 -18.41 21.59
C PHE A 232 24.03 -18.65 22.90
N LYS A 233 23.90 -19.93 23.28
CA LYS A 233 23.34 -20.33 24.57
C LYS A 233 24.07 -19.65 25.73
N ASP A 234 23.32 -19.24 26.75
CA ASP A 234 23.81 -18.51 27.93
C ASP A 234 24.49 -17.15 27.64
N LYS A 235 24.48 -16.67 26.38
CA LYS A 235 25.02 -15.37 26.00
C LYS A 235 23.88 -14.33 25.89
N PRO A 236 24.08 -13.09 26.36
CA PRO A 236 23.13 -12.00 26.17
C PRO A 236 23.33 -11.30 24.82
N ALA A 237 22.22 -10.92 24.17
CA ALA A 237 22.19 -10.02 23.02
C ALA A 237 21.40 -8.75 23.33
N ILE A 238 21.84 -7.63 22.75
CA ILE A 238 21.16 -6.34 22.77
C ILE A 238 20.71 -6.04 21.34
N LEU A 239 19.40 -5.84 21.18
CA LEU A 239 18.79 -5.39 19.94
C LEU A 239 18.56 -3.87 20.02
N VAL A 240 19.31 -3.11 19.23
CA VAL A 240 19.33 -1.64 19.26
C VAL A 240 18.52 -1.06 18.11
N ALA A 241 17.52 -0.24 18.43
CA ALA A 241 16.71 0.52 17.47
C ALA A 241 16.80 2.03 17.72
N ALA A 242 16.32 2.81 16.75
CA ALA A 242 16.62 4.24 16.62
C ALA A 242 15.70 5.16 17.42
N GLY A 243 14.96 4.63 18.40
CA GLY A 243 14.03 5.43 19.18
C GLY A 243 14.76 6.43 20.11
N PRO A 244 14.08 7.53 20.49
CA PRO A 244 14.70 8.67 21.17
C PRO A 244 15.38 8.34 22.50
N SER A 245 14.97 7.27 23.20
CA SER A 245 15.64 6.89 24.46
C SER A 245 17.05 6.31 24.25
N LEU A 246 17.45 6.01 23.01
CA LEU A 246 18.79 5.51 22.71
C LEU A 246 19.88 6.54 23.07
N ASP A 247 19.60 7.83 22.93
CA ASP A 247 20.54 8.92 23.23
C ASP A 247 21.03 8.89 24.70
N GLU A 248 20.15 8.45 25.61
CA GLU A 248 20.44 8.35 27.05
C GLU A 248 21.34 7.14 27.38
N GLU A 249 21.47 6.18 26.46
CA GLU A 249 22.08 4.87 26.69
C GLU A 249 23.42 4.68 25.97
N ILE A 250 23.90 5.72 25.28
CA ILE A 250 25.14 5.70 24.50
C ILE A 250 26.35 5.29 25.35
N GLU A 251 26.52 5.85 26.54
CA GLU A 251 27.67 5.54 27.41
C GLU A 251 27.57 4.14 28.03
N ASN A 252 26.37 3.67 28.34
CA ASN A 252 26.15 2.30 28.79
C ASN A 252 26.46 1.29 27.66
N LEU A 253 26.03 1.57 26.43
CA LEU A 253 26.36 0.77 25.25
C LEU A 253 27.86 0.74 24.97
N ARG A 254 28.54 1.88 25.09
CA ARG A 254 30.01 1.97 24.96
C ARG A 254 30.68 1.06 25.99
N TYR A 255 30.27 1.16 27.26
CA TYR A 255 30.79 0.32 28.33
C TYR A 255 30.58 -1.18 28.06
N ILE A 256 29.37 -1.58 27.65
CA ILE A 256 29.05 -2.97 27.29
C ILE A 256 29.92 -3.46 26.13
N LYS A 257 30.09 -2.62 25.10
CA LYS A 257 30.90 -2.91 23.92
C LYS A 257 32.37 -3.10 24.28
N ASP A 258 32.96 -2.15 25.00
CA ASP A 258 34.38 -2.15 25.35
C ASP A 258 34.75 -3.31 26.28
N LYS A 259 33.83 -3.69 27.17
CA LYS A 259 33.99 -4.82 28.10
C LYS A 259 33.56 -6.17 27.50
N GLY A 260 32.96 -6.18 26.31
CA GLY A 260 32.47 -7.39 25.64
C GLY A 260 31.40 -8.14 26.45
N LEU A 261 30.51 -7.41 27.13
CA LEU A 261 29.55 -8.01 28.08
C LEU A 261 28.28 -8.55 27.42
N ALA A 262 27.96 -8.10 26.20
CA ALA A 262 26.84 -8.60 25.40
C ALA A 262 27.09 -8.38 23.91
N TYR A 263 26.45 -9.20 23.07
CA TYR A 263 26.43 -8.98 21.62
C TYR A 263 25.48 -7.84 21.29
N ILE A 264 25.81 -7.00 20.31
CA ILE A 264 25.08 -5.76 19.99
C ILE A 264 24.69 -5.83 18.53
N PHE A 265 23.40 -5.92 18.27
CA PHE A 265 22.80 -5.97 16.94
C PHE A 265 22.00 -4.69 16.72
N THR A 266 22.37 -3.90 15.71
CA THR A 266 21.65 -2.68 15.36
C THR A 266 20.65 -2.93 14.23
N VAL A 267 19.51 -2.26 14.25
CA VAL A 267 18.50 -2.32 13.19
C VAL A 267 18.08 -0.95 12.69
N GLY A 268 17.79 -0.86 11.38
CA GLY A 268 17.34 0.37 10.74
C GLY A 268 18.29 1.54 10.98
N SER A 269 17.74 2.75 11.12
CA SER A 269 18.53 3.98 11.25
C SER A 269 19.40 4.09 12.51
N ALA A 270 19.28 3.15 13.47
CA ALA A 270 20.04 3.17 14.73
C ALA A 270 21.55 3.07 14.49
N ILE A 271 21.96 2.45 13.37
CA ILE A 271 23.36 2.39 12.96
C ILE A 271 23.98 3.78 12.82
N ASN A 272 23.20 4.77 12.36
CA ASN A 272 23.69 6.14 12.18
C ASN A 272 23.96 6.84 13.51
N THR A 273 23.09 6.63 14.50
CA THR A 273 23.30 7.12 15.88
C THR A 273 24.55 6.49 16.50
N LEU A 274 24.71 5.17 16.41
CA LEU A 274 25.89 4.50 16.96
C LEU A 274 27.19 4.95 16.26
N VAL A 275 27.19 5.05 14.94
CA VAL A 275 28.35 5.55 14.16
C VAL A 275 28.63 7.03 14.43
N HIS A 276 27.61 7.84 14.72
CA HIS A 276 27.80 9.23 15.14
C HIS A 276 28.60 9.32 16.45
N HIS A 277 28.32 8.43 17.41
CA HIS A 277 29.03 8.34 18.69
C HIS A 277 30.26 7.41 18.68
N ASN A 278 30.74 6.98 17.51
CA ASN A 278 31.87 6.06 17.36
C ASN A 278 31.70 4.75 18.15
N ILE A 279 30.50 4.19 18.14
CA ILE A 279 30.19 2.86 18.70
C ILE A 279 29.91 1.93 17.53
N TYR A 280 30.72 0.89 17.35
CA TYR A 280 30.55 -0.07 16.25
C TYR A 280 29.87 -1.34 16.78
N PRO A 281 28.62 -1.62 16.38
CA PRO A 281 27.90 -2.79 16.83
C PRO A 281 28.57 -4.07 16.32
N HIS A 282 28.25 -5.21 16.95
CA HIS A 282 28.78 -6.50 16.52
C HIS A 282 28.24 -6.90 15.14
N ALA A 283 27.01 -6.52 14.82
CA ALA A 283 26.47 -6.57 13.47
C ALA A 283 25.34 -5.54 13.29
N ALA A 284 25.12 -5.14 12.05
CA ALA A 284 23.92 -4.42 11.62
C ALA A 284 23.02 -5.34 10.81
N CYS A 285 21.71 -5.31 11.08
CA CYS A 285 20.73 -6.15 10.39
C CYS A 285 19.86 -5.32 9.44
N THR A 286 19.60 -5.84 8.24
CA THR A 286 18.79 -5.16 7.21
C THR A 286 17.88 -6.13 6.45
N TYR A 287 16.74 -5.63 5.98
CA TYR A 287 15.74 -6.42 5.23
C TYR A 287 14.88 -5.59 4.26
N ASP A 288 14.77 -4.27 4.45
CA ASP A 288 13.84 -3.43 3.69
C ASP A 288 14.05 -3.60 2.16
N PRO A 289 13.01 -3.96 1.40
CA PRO A 289 13.12 -4.24 -0.02
C PRO A 289 13.28 -2.99 -0.89
N SER A 290 13.03 -1.79 -0.35
CA SER A 290 12.99 -0.53 -1.07
C SER A 290 14.38 -0.01 -1.44
N LYS A 291 14.44 0.81 -2.50
CA LYS A 291 15.67 1.52 -2.90
C LYS A 291 16.12 2.51 -1.83
N ALA A 292 15.20 3.06 -1.05
CA ALA A 292 15.50 4.04 -0.01
C ALA A 292 16.34 3.45 1.13
N ASN A 293 16.33 2.12 1.32
CA ASN A 293 17.09 1.45 2.37
C ASN A 293 18.60 1.71 2.30
N GLN A 294 19.16 1.98 1.11
CA GLN A 294 20.58 2.34 0.97
C GLN A 294 20.96 3.56 1.83
N LYS A 295 20.02 4.49 2.06
CA LYS A 295 20.24 5.70 2.88
C LYS A 295 20.58 5.41 4.32
N VAL A 296 20.08 4.29 4.86
CA VAL A 296 20.37 3.84 6.23
C VAL A 296 21.87 3.61 6.42
N PHE A 297 22.58 3.18 5.38
CA PHE A 297 23.99 2.80 5.43
C PHE A 297 24.93 3.84 4.79
N GLU A 298 24.40 4.95 4.25
CA GLU A 298 25.19 5.99 3.58
C GLU A 298 26.35 6.51 4.46
N LYS A 299 26.15 6.71 5.76
CA LYS A 299 27.23 7.17 6.66
C LYS A 299 28.33 6.12 6.84
N VAL A 300 27.99 4.85 6.88
CA VAL A 300 28.95 3.73 6.97
C VAL A 300 29.79 3.66 5.69
N VAL A 301 29.12 3.77 4.54
CA VAL A 301 29.74 3.77 3.21
C VAL A 301 30.64 5.00 3.02
N ALA A 302 30.13 6.20 3.30
CA ALA A 302 30.86 7.46 3.13
C ALA A 302 32.10 7.54 4.03
N LYS A 303 32.06 6.97 5.24
CA LYS A 303 33.21 6.89 6.14
C LYS A 303 34.12 5.68 5.89
N GLY A 304 33.75 4.77 4.99
CA GLY A 304 34.52 3.55 4.69
C GLY A 304 34.67 2.60 5.88
N ILE A 305 33.66 2.49 6.75
CA ILE A 305 33.74 1.69 7.99
C ILE A 305 33.60 0.20 7.66
N VAL A 306 34.71 -0.53 7.70
CA VAL A 306 34.76 -1.99 7.43
C VAL A 306 34.41 -2.86 8.64
N ASP A 307 34.54 -2.32 9.86
CA ASP A 307 34.43 -3.06 11.12
C ASP A 307 33.00 -3.44 11.53
N ILE A 308 31.99 -3.01 10.77
CA ILE A 308 30.58 -3.31 11.04
C ILE A 308 30.09 -4.36 10.03
N PRO A 309 29.94 -5.63 10.42
CA PRO A 309 29.33 -6.65 9.58
C PRO A 309 27.86 -6.35 9.29
N LEU A 310 27.41 -6.63 8.08
CA LEU A 310 26.02 -6.52 7.65
C LEU A 310 25.39 -7.91 7.56
N ILE A 311 24.39 -8.17 8.40
CA ILE A 311 23.51 -9.33 8.29
C ILE A 311 22.28 -8.90 7.46
N PHE A 312 22.17 -9.38 6.24
CA PHE A 312 21.08 -8.99 5.34
C PHE A 312 20.10 -10.14 5.10
N GLY A 313 18.80 -9.81 5.03
CA GLY A 313 17.79 -10.71 4.50
C GLY A 313 17.93 -10.87 2.99
N SER A 314 17.76 -12.08 2.47
CA SER A 314 18.04 -12.38 1.06
C SER A 314 17.17 -11.61 0.05
N SER A 315 16.01 -11.08 0.47
CA SER A 315 15.13 -10.22 -0.34
C SER A 315 15.30 -8.69 -0.13
N VAL A 316 16.35 -8.24 0.58
CA VAL A 316 16.66 -6.81 0.80
C VAL A 316 16.84 -6.06 -0.53
N GLY A 317 16.58 -4.75 -0.57
CA GLY A 317 16.90 -3.92 -1.73
C GLY A 317 18.36 -4.10 -2.15
N PHE A 318 18.59 -4.63 -3.36
CA PHE A 318 19.90 -5.07 -3.82
C PHE A 318 20.93 -3.92 -3.85
N GLU A 319 20.46 -2.68 -4.02
CA GLU A 319 21.29 -1.47 -3.98
C GLU A 319 22.00 -1.28 -2.62
N THR A 320 21.42 -1.82 -1.54
CA THR A 320 22.02 -1.81 -0.19
C THR A 320 23.33 -2.60 -0.16
N LEU A 321 23.48 -3.63 -1.02
CA LEU A 321 24.60 -4.57 -0.98
C LEU A 321 25.78 -4.17 -1.88
N GLU A 322 25.54 -3.38 -2.92
CA GLU A 322 26.52 -3.12 -3.99
C GLU A 322 27.79 -2.40 -3.51
N ASN A 323 27.67 -1.53 -2.49
CA ASN A 323 28.77 -0.69 -2.02
C ASN A 323 29.03 -0.78 -0.51
N TYR A 324 28.49 -1.81 0.16
CA TYR A 324 28.68 -1.94 1.60
C TYR A 324 30.15 -2.37 1.91
N PRO A 325 30.91 -1.59 2.70
CA PRO A 325 32.36 -1.80 2.87
C PRO A 325 32.70 -2.95 3.83
N GLY A 326 31.81 -3.28 4.78
CA GLY A 326 32.05 -4.32 5.78
C GLY A 326 31.72 -5.74 5.31
N LYS A 327 32.03 -6.73 6.15
CA LYS A 327 31.71 -8.14 5.86
C LYS A 327 30.19 -8.33 5.73
N LYS A 328 29.76 -8.97 4.65
CA LYS A 328 28.36 -9.31 4.40
C LYS A 328 28.06 -10.75 4.81
N ILE A 329 26.91 -10.97 5.43
CA ILE A 329 26.40 -12.24 5.97
C ILE A 329 24.92 -12.26 5.67
N HIS A 330 24.35 -13.40 5.28
CA HIS A 330 22.93 -13.43 4.93
C HIS A 330 22.10 -14.35 5.82
N MET A 331 20.80 -14.08 5.82
CA MET A 331 19.74 -14.96 6.29
C MET A 331 18.72 -15.13 5.17
N ILE A 332 18.19 -16.35 5.01
CA ILE A 332 17.10 -16.60 4.05
C ILE A 332 15.79 -16.18 4.70
N THR A 333 14.98 -15.41 3.97
CA THR A 333 13.69 -14.91 4.44
C THR A 333 12.53 -15.61 3.73
N SER A 334 11.36 -15.70 4.37
CA SER A 334 10.22 -16.46 3.82
C SER A 334 9.66 -15.93 2.48
N GLN A 335 9.92 -14.67 2.12
CA GLN A 335 9.55 -14.10 0.82
C GLN A 335 10.45 -14.56 -0.32
N ASP A 336 11.62 -15.14 -0.02
CA ASP A 336 12.61 -15.50 -1.03
C ASP A 336 12.34 -16.85 -1.67
N ALA A 337 11.48 -16.83 -2.70
CA ALA A 337 11.23 -18.00 -3.54
C ALA A 337 12.47 -18.46 -4.33
N THR A 338 13.40 -17.54 -4.65
CA THR A 338 14.59 -17.84 -5.45
C THR A 338 15.56 -18.72 -4.67
N ALA A 339 15.97 -18.28 -3.49
CA ALA A 339 16.88 -19.05 -2.64
C ALA A 339 16.26 -20.37 -2.21
N ALA A 340 14.97 -20.38 -1.86
CA ALA A 340 14.23 -21.59 -1.49
C ALA A 340 14.22 -22.66 -2.61
N TYR A 341 14.23 -22.24 -3.87
CA TYR A 341 14.27 -23.16 -5.01
C TYR A 341 15.69 -23.68 -5.31
N TYR A 342 16.69 -22.80 -5.31
CA TYR A 342 18.04 -23.17 -5.77
C TYR A 342 18.94 -23.77 -4.69
N LEU A 343 18.70 -23.44 -3.42
CA LEU A 343 19.63 -23.74 -2.35
C LEU A 343 19.09 -24.88 -1.48
N LYS A 344 20.00 -25.80 -1.17
CA LYS A 344 19.80 -26.87 -0.19
C LYS A 344 21.10 -27.04 0.59
N ALA A 345 21.00 -27.34 1.89
CA ALA A 345 22.19 -27.65 2.70
C ALA A 345 22.63 -29.11 2.44
N LYS A 346 23.95 -29.38 2.43
CA LYS A 346 24.50 -30.74 2.18
C LYS A 346 24.04 -31.82 3.17
N PHE A 347 23.77 -31.45 4.42
CA PHE A 347 23.50 -32.38 5.53
C PHE A 347 22.15 -32.13 6.23
N SER A 348 21.28 -31.30 5.64
CA SER A 348 19.93 -31.00 6.16
C SER A 348 18.93 -31.03 5.01
N GLU A 349 17.69 -31.44 5.28
CA GLU A 349 16.64 -31.47 4.25
C GLU A 349 16.22 -30.06 3.81
N GLU A 350 16.28 -29.07 4.70
CA GLU A 350 15.88 -27.68 4.45
C GLU A 350 16.88 -26.66 5.03
N ILE A 351 16.98 -25.49 4.39
CA ILE A 351 17.70 -24.32 4.92
C ILE A 351 16.71 -23.55 5.78
N GLU A 352 16.98 -23.48 7.08
CA GLU A 352 16.13 -22.72 7.99
C GLU A 352 16.23 -21.22 7.72
N GLY A 353 15.07 -20.58 7.60
CA GLY A 353 14.95 -19.14 7.37
C GLY A 353 14.30 -18.39 8.53
N VAL A 354 14.12 -17.09 8.31
CA VAL A 354 13.40 -16.16 9.19
C VAL A 354 12.07 -15.77 8.52
N MET A 355 10.98 -15.72 9.30
CA MET A 355 9.70 -15.29 8.76
C MET A 355 9.69 -13.78 8.56
N ASP A 356 9.13 -13.34 7.44
CA ASP A 356 9.03 -11.92 7.14
C ASP A 356 8.15 -11.21 8.15
N ALA A 357 8.53 -9.97 8.46
CA ALA A 357 7.74 -9.09 9.28
C ALA A 357 7.85 -7.64 8.76
N PRO A 358 6.84 -6.79 9.00
CA PRO A 358 6.87 -5.36 8.66
C PRO A 358 8.02 -4.54 9.25
N SER A 359 8.77 -5.08 10.23
CA SER A 359 9.89 -4.40 10.85
C SER A 359 11.12 -5.32 10.95
N ILE A 360 12.28 -4.77 10.59
CA ILE A 360 13.57 -5.43 10.76
C ILE A 360 13.89 -5.76 12.22
N ALA A 361 13.31 -5.04 13.19
CA ALA A 361 13.46 -5.37 14.61
C ALA A 361 12.85 -6.75 14.93
N VAL A 362 11.68 -7.06 14.37
CA VAL A 362 11.00 -8.35 14.56
C VAL A 362 11.75 -9.48 13.87
N ILE A 363 12.25 -9.24 12.65
CA ILE A 363 13.10 -10.20 11.91
C ILE A 363 14.38 -10.49 12.70
N THR A 364 15.02 -9.46 13.23
CA THR A 364 16.26 -9.62 14.01
C THR A 364 15.99 -10.33 15.34
N LEU A 365 14.87 -10.05 16.01
CA LEU A 365 14.49 -10.77 17.22
C LEU A 365 14.30 -12.28 16.96
N GLN A 366 13.63 -12.65 15.86
CA GLN A 366 13.53 -14.05 15.43
C GLN A 366 14.90 -14.68 15.12
N LEU A 367 15.78 -13.92 14.46
CA LEU A 367 17.15 -14.35 14.20
C LEU A 367 17.89 -14.65 15.51
N LEU A 368 17.84 -13.74 16.49
CA LEU A 368 18.51 -13.92 17.79
C LEU A 368 17.97 -15.16 18.54
N TYR A 369 16.66 -15.39 18.51
CA TYR A 369 16.06 -16.61 19.05
C TYR A 369 16.65 -17.87 18.39
N LYS A 370 16.70 -17.91 17.05
CA LYS A 370 17.24 -19.07 16.30
C LYS A 370 18.76 -19.27 16.48
N LEU A 371 19.49 -18.20 16.78
CA LEU A 371 20.90 -18.26 17.15
C LEU A 371 21.13 -18.82 18.57
N GLY A 372 20.07 -19.00 19.36
CA GLY A 372 20.12 -19.60 20.70
C GLY A 372 20.39 -18.61 21.83
N PHE A 373 20.21 -17.29 21.60
CA PHE A 373 20.30 -16.32 22.68
C PHE A 373 19.15 -16.54 23.68
N GLU A 374 19.48 -16.90 24.93
CA GLU A 374 18.49 -17.11 25.99
C GLU A 374 18.06 -15.80 26.67
N LYS A 375 18.85 -14.73 26.50
CA LYS A 375 18.53 -13.39 27.02
C LYS A 375 18.68 -12.35 25.92
N VAL A 376 17.58 -11.68 25.56
CA VAL A 376 17.55 -10.61 24.57
C VAL A 376 17.06 -9.32 25.21
N ILE A 377 17.88 -8.28 25.13
CA ILE A 377 17.61 -6.95 25.71
C ILE A 377 17.20 -6.01 24.58
N LEU A 378 15.99 -5.48 24.65
CA LEU A 378 15.45 -4.49 23.74
C LEU A 378 15.88 -3.09 24.19
N LEU A 379 16.61 -2.36 23.34
CA LEU A 379 17.05 -1.00 23.58
C LEU A 379 16.67 -0.06 22.43
N GLY A 380 15.96 1.03 22.73
CA GLY A 380 15.56 2.04 21.75
C GLY A 380 14.34 1.66 20.90
N GLN A 381 13.57 0.63 21.28
CA GLN A 381 12.28 0.31 20.67
C GLN A 381 11.16 1.10 21.35
N ASN A 382 11.20 2.44 21.26
CA ASN A 382 10.24 3.29 21.97
C ASN A 382 8.79 3.00 21.56
N LEU A 383 8.54 2.81 20.25
CA LEU A 383 7.21 2.47 19.70
C LEU A 383 6.08 3.39 20.23
N ALA A 384 6.45 4.59 20.61
CA ALA A 384 5.63 5.61 21.24
C ALA A 384 6.38 6.94 21.18
N TYR A 385 5.63 8.02 21.29
CA TYR A 385 6.10 9.38 21.22
C TYR A 385 6.63 9.84 22.59
N ARG A 386 7.96 9.98 22.70
CA ARG A 386 8.65 10.48 23.91
C ARG A 386 9.23 11.87 23.61
N ASP A 387 8.90 12.87 24.44
CA ASP A 387 9.42 14.24 24.38
C ASP A 387 9.34 14.93 22.99
N ASN A 388 8.28 14.67 22.22
CA ASN A 388 8.07 15.18 20.87
C ASN A 388 9.17 14.81 19.85
N LYS A 389 9.90 13.70 20.06
CA LYS A 389 10.91 13.14 19.14
C LYS A 389 10.53 11.74 18.63
N ASP A 390 10.75 11.49 17.35
CA ASP A 390 10.54 10.17 16.71
C ASP A 390 11.82 9.31 16.66
N TYR A 391 13.00 9.94 16.69
CA TYR A 391 14.30 9.30 16.49
C TYR A 391 15.40 9.88 17.38
N ALA A 392 16.43 9.07 17.64
CA ALA A 392 17.69 9.43 18.30
C ALA A 392 18.56 10.37 17.44
N GLU A 393 19.56 11.02 18.06
CA GLU A 393 20.47 11.95 17.39
C GLU A 393 21.32 11.27 16.29
N GLY A 394 21.71 12.04 15.27
CA GLY A 394 22.53 11.55 14.14
C GLY A 394 21.75 10.98 12.95
N ILE A 395 20.43 11.18 12.86
CA ILE A 395 19.59 10.79 11.71
C ILE A 395 19.11 12.05 10.96
N ASP A 396 19.87 12.47 9.95
CA ASP A 396 19.75 13.82 9.34
C ASP A 396 18.54 13.97 8.39
N TYR A 397 17.97 12.86 7.92
CA TYR A 397 16.85 12.83 6.96
C TYR A 397 15.48 12.60 7.62
N HIS A 398 15.41 12.50 8.95
CA HIS A 398 14.16 12.37 9.72
C HIS A 398 14.04 13.42 10.84
N ALA A 399 14.66 14.58 10.69
CA ALA A 399 14.56 15.70 11.64
C ALA A 399 13.15 16.35 11.61
N GLY A 400 12.13 15.63 12.06
CA GLY A 400 10.78 16.10 12.30
C GLY A 400 10.47 16.01 13.78
N ARG A 401 10.19 17.16 14.42
CA ARG A 401 9.50 17.15 15.71
C ARG A 401 8.08 16.64 15.50
N ILE A 402 7.57 15.90 16.48
CA ILE A 402 6.22 15.34 16.50
C ILE A 402 5.19 16.47 16.37
N ASN A 403 4.25 16.29 15.45
CA ASN A 403 3.22 17.28 15.13
C ASN A 403 1.86 16.97 15.74
N GLU A 404 1.05 18.01 15.96
CA GLU A 404 -0.31 17.88 16.53
C GLU A 404 -1.25 16.96 15.72
N ALA A 405 -1.01 16.76 14.42
CA ALA A 405 -1.74 15.80 13.59
C ALA A 405 -1.43 14.32 13.91
N ASN A 406 -0.17 14.02 14.29
CA ASN A 406 0.22 12.69 14.79
C ASN A 406 -0.41 12.42 16.17
N LEU A 407 -0.62 13.47 16.98
CA LEU A 407 -1.35 13.39 18.25
C LEU A 407 -2.86 13.18 18.09
N LYS A 408 -3.50 13.75 17.05
CA LYS A 408 -4.95 13.61 16.80
C LYS A 408 -5.37 12.23 16.27
N SER A 409 -4.46 11.49 15.65
CA SER A 409 -4.65 10.10 15.21
C SER A 409 -3.92 9.08 16.10
N ALA A 410 -3.16 9.54 17.08
CA ALA A 410 -2.47 8.68 18.04
C ALA A 410 -3.47 7.98 18.96
N THR A 411 -3.14 6.74 19.27
CA THR A 411 -3.80 5.96 20.31
C THR A 411 -2.93 5.98 21.56
N LYS A 412 -3.56 5.75 22.72
CA LYS A 412 -2.83 5.63 23.98
C LYS A 412 -2.50 4.17 24.25
N VAL A 413 -1.27 3.92 24.67
CA VAL A 413 -0.80 2.64 25.20
C VAL A 413 -0.14 2.86 26.56
N LYS A 414 0.09 1.77 27.30
CA LYS A 414 0.88 1.85 28.52
C LYS A 414 2.36 2.02 28.18
N ASP A 415 3.06 2.90 28.88
CA ASP A 415 4.52 2.91 28.89
C ASP A 415 5.08 1.84 29.84
N VAL A 416 6.40 1.68 29.84
CA VAL A 416 7.12 0.73 30.72
C VAL A 416 6.94 0.99 32.22
N TYR A 417 6.49 2.17 32.62
CA TYR A 417 6.24 2.56 34.02
C TYR A 417 4.75 2.43 34.42
N GLY A 418 3.87 2.07 33.48
CA GLY A 418 2.42 1.93 33.68
C GLY A 418 1.61 3.21 33.44
N ASN A 419 2.24 4.29 33.00
CA ASN A 419 1.56 5.53 32.60
C ASN A 419 1.01 5.43 31.17
N GLU A 420 0.15 6.36 30.77
CA GLU A 420 -0.31 6.44 29.37
C GLU A 420 0.69 7.22 28.52
N ILE A 421 1.05 6.66 27.37
CA ILE A 421 1.88 7.30 26.34
C ILE A 421 1.20 7.19 24.98
N LEU A 422 1.43 8.18 24.12
CA LEU A 422 0.85 8.21 22.79
C LEU A 422 1.69 7.40 21.80
N THR A 423 1.01 6.67 20.92
CA THR A 423 1.61 5.90 19.83
C THR A 423 0.76 6.01 18.58
N ASN A 424 1.33 5.75 17.40
CA ASN A 424 0.57 5.69 16.15
C ASN A 424 0.25 4.24 15.76
N ASP A 425 -0.63 4.06 14.78
CA ASP A 425 -1.05 2.74 14.29
C ASP A 425 0.14 1.88 13.78
N ASN A 426 1.19 2.47 13.21
CA ASN A 426 2.37 1.72 12.74
C ASN A 426 3.20 1.19 13.91
N PHE A 427 3.53 2.04 14.88
CA PHE A 427 4.29 1.68 16.07
C PHE A 427 3.54 0.67 16.94
N ASN A 428 2.23 0.87 17.13
CA ASN A 428 1.42 -0.09 17.88
C ASN A 428 1.34 -1.45 17.17
N ARG A 429 1.30 -1.49 15.83
CA ARG A 429 1.39 -2.75 15.07
C ARG A 429 2.74 -3.43 15.26
N MET A 430 3.85 -2.69 15.19
CA MET A 430 5.19 -3.24 15.45
C MET A 430 5.29 -3.81 16.87
N ARG A 431 4.72 -3.11 17.86
CA ARG A 431 4.63 -3.55 19.25
C ARG A 431 3.90 -4.89 19.37
N GLN A 432 2.68 -4.97 18.82
CA GLN A 432 1.86 -6.18 18.83
C GLN A 432 2.52 -7.37 18.12
N GLN A 433 3.30 -7.11 17.07
CA GLN A 433 4.06 -8.16 16.40
C GLN A 433 5.20 -8.69 17.25
N ILE A 434 5.95 -7.82 17.93
CA ILE A 434 6.97 -8.25 18.89
C ILE A 434 6.32 -9.14 19.97
N GLU A 435 5.18 -8.72 20.53
CA GLU A 435 4.41 -9.49 21.54
C GLU A 435 3.99 -10.87 21.01
N MET A 436 3.48 -10.93 19.77
CA MET A 436 3.07 -12.17 19.12
C MET A 436 4.23 -13.17 19.02
N TYR A 437 5.42 -12.72 18.61
CA TYR A 437 6.58 -13.61 18.50
C TYR A 437 7.15 -14.01 19.87
N ILE A 438 7.19 -13.08 20.83
CA ILE A 438 7.62 -13.40 22.21
C ILE A 438 6.76 -14.51 22.80
N LYS A 439 5.43 -14.46 22.59
CA LYS A 439 4.51 -15.50 23.06
C LYS A 439 4.80 -16.89 22.49
N GLN A 440 5.45 -16.97 21.32
CA GLN A 440 5.79 -18.23 20.65
C GLN A 440 7.18 -18.76 21.04
N PHE A 441 8.08 -17.89 21.52
CA PHE A 441 9.42 -18.28 21.93
C PHE A 441 9.39 -19.09 23.23
N LYS A 442 10.15 -20.19 23.26
CA LYS A 442 10.30 -21.04 24.45
C LYS A 442 11.71 -20.88 25.00
N GLY A 443 11.82 -20.67 26.31
CA GLY A 443 13.12 -20.63 27.00
C GLY A 443 13.98 -19.40 26.73
N VAL A 444 13.40 -18.31 26.19
CA VAL A 444 14.10 -17.03 26.00
C VAL A 444 13.47 -15.94 26.85
N GLU A 445 14.29 -15.25 27.64
CA GLU A 445 13.91 -14.07 28.39
C GLU A 445 14.15 -12.82 27.55
N VAL A 446 13.05 -12.13 27.19
CA VAL A 446 13.13 -10.84 26.51
C VAL A 446 12.90 -9.72 27.52
N ILE A 447 13.90 -8.85 27.68
CA ILE A 447 13.90 -7.74 28.62
C ILE A 447 13.72 -6.44 27.85
N ASN A 448 12.82 -5.57 28.29
CA ASN A 448 12.69 -4.24 27.73
C ASN A 448 13.51 -3.24 28.55
N ALA A 449 14.60 -2.73 27.98
CA ALA A 449 15.44 -1.69 28.60
C ALA A 449 15.18 -0.29 27.99
N THR A 450 14.11 -0.14 27.21
CA THR A 450 13.77 1.12 26.55
C THR A 450 13.01 2.03 27.51
N ALA A 451 13.75 2.90 28.22
CA ALA A 451 13.18 3.88 29.15
C ALA A 451 12.14 4.79 28.47
N GLY A 452 10.98 4.95 29.09
CA GLY A 452 9.87 5.77 28.56
C GLY A 452 9.32 5.32 27.20
N GLY A 453 9.58 4.08 26.79
CA GLY A 453 8.96 3.45 25.63
C GLY A 453 7.62 2.79 25.98
N ALA A 454 6.90 2.33 24.96
CA ALA A 454 5.69 1.54 25.12
C ALA A 454 5.99 0.21 25.83
N HIS A 455 5.05 -0.22 26.66
CA HIS A 455 5.05 -1.55 27.25
C HIS A 455 4.84 -2.61 26.15
N ILE A 456 5.69 -3.63 26.17
CA ILE A 456 5.63 -4.78 25.27
C ILE A 456 5.27 -6.00 26.12
N GLU A 457 4.08 -6.54 25.90
CA GLU A 457 3.59 -7.73 26.58
C GLU A 457 4.56 -8.92 26.42
N GLY A 458 4.75 -9.70 27.48
CA GLY A 458 5.76 -10.77 27.53
C GLY A 458 7.19 -10.31 27.85
N THR A 459 7.42 -9.01 28.07
CA THR A 459 8.71 -8.48 28.56
C THR A 459 8.61 -7.93 29.98
N ARG A 460 9.75 -7.82 30.67
CA ARG A 460 9.87 -7.05 31.92
C ARG A 460 10.69 -5.79 31.65
N PHE A 461 10.26 -4.66 32.19
CA PHE A 461 11.08 -3.45 32.15
C PHE A 461 12.19 -3.52 33.20
N ILE A 462 13.44 -3.34 32.78
CA ILE A 462 14.61 -3.23 33.66
C ILE A 462 15.56 -2.19 33.05
N ASP A 463 15.94 -1.17 33.80
CA ASP A 463 16.90 -0.16 33.33
C ASP A 463 18.23 -0.81 32.95
N LEU A 464 18.84 -0.36 31.83
CA LEU A 464 20.04 -0.99 31.28
C LEU A 464 21.19 -1.03 32.30
N LYS A 465 21.33 0.00 33.13
CA LYS A 465 22.32 0.05 34.22
C LYS A 465 22.13 -1.09 35.24
N THR A 466 20.89 -1.39 35.60
CA THR A 466 20.57 -2.50 36.51
C THR A 466 20.91 -3.85 35.88
N ILE A 467 20.63 -4.01 34.58
CA ILE A 467 21.01 -5.19 33.82
C ILE A 467 22.55 -5.34 33.79
N ILE A 468 23.29 -4.24 33.58
CA ILE A 468 24.76 -4.25 33.61
C ILE A 468 25.28 -4.75 34.97
N GLU A 469 24.73 -4.23 36.06
CA GLU A 469 25.17 -4.57 37.43
C GLU A 469 24.81 -6.01 37.84
N LYS A 470 23.63 -6.51 37.45
CA LYS A 470 23.11 -7.80 37.91
C LYS A 470 23.36 -8.95 36.94
N ASP A 471 23.24 -8.70 35.64
CA ASP A 471 23.20 -9.74 34.61
C ASP A 471 24.44 -9.76 33.71
N LEU A 472 25.09 -8.61 33.47
CA LEU A 472 26.23 -8.49 32.53
C LEU A 472 27.57 -8.35 33.27
N GLN A 473 27.91 -9.34 34.11
CA GLN A 473 29.08 -9.24 35.00
C GLN A 473 30.39 -9.77 34.41
N LYS A 474 30.35 -10.52 33.31
CA LYS A 474 31.52 -11.17 32.70
C LYS A 474 31.58 -10.91 31.19
N PRO A 475 32.78 -10.78 30.61
CA PRO A 475 32.94 -10.77 29.15
C PRO A 475 32.48 -12.10 28.54
N VAL A 476 31.63 -12.02 27.53
CA VAL A 476 31.01 -13.16 26.83
C VAL A 476 31.19 -13.09 25.31
N VAL A 477 31.56 -11.91 24.78
CA VAL A 477 31.77 -11.72 23.35
C VAL A 477 33.10 -12.31 22.92
N GLU A 478 33.03 -13.26 22.00
CA GLU A 478 34.19 -13.83 21.32
C GLU A 478 34.67 -12.91 20.20
N ARG A 479 35.98 -12.67 20.09
CA ARG A 479 36.57 -11.80 19.04
C ARG A 479 36.25 -12.29 17.63
N ASP A 480 36.21 -13.60 17.45
CA ASP A 480 36.08 -14.27 16.16
C ASP A 480 34.71 -14.94 15.97
N TRP A 481 33.67 -14.43 16.64
CA TRP A 481 32.33 -15.04 16.63
C TRP A 481 31.70 -15.16 15.24
N LEU A 482 32.17 -14.36 14.28
CA LEU A 482 31.78 -14.35 12.86
C LEU A 482 32.72 -15.12 11.92
N LEU A 483 33.70 -15.86 12.46
CA LEU A 483 34.37 -16.90 11.67
C LEU A 483 33.34 -17.99 11.37
N MET A 484 33.10 -18.18 10.08
CA MET A 484 32.12 -19.09 9.50
C MET A 484 32.80 -19.76 8.31
N ASP A 485 32.51 -21.05 8.12
CA ASP A 485 32.95 -21.77 6.93
C ASP A 485 32.20 -21.25 5.70
N SER A 486 32.71 -21.60 4.52
CA SER A 486 32.00 -21.35 3.27
C SER A 486 30.62 -22.01 3.31
N ASN A 487 29.69 -21.48 2.52
CA ASN A 487 28.34 -22.02 2.48
C ASN A 487 28.38 -23.51 2.10
N ASN A 488 27.94 -24.38 3.00
CA ASN A 488 27.80 -25.81 2.76
C ASN A 488 26.54 -26.14 1.92
N TYR A 489 26.32 -25.38 0.85
CA TYR A 489 25.25 -25.66 -0.11
C TYR A 489 25.57 -26.88 -0.96
N ASP A 490 24.54 -27.64 -1.29
CA ASP A 490 24.63 -28.78 -2.19
C ASP A 490 24.70 -28.29 -3.65
N MET A 491 25.93 -28.25 -4.17
CA MET A 491 26.21 -27.83 -5.54
C MET A 491 25.62 -28.77 -6.58
N GLN A 492 25.47 -30.07 -6.28
CA GLN A 492 24.87 -31.03 -7.21
C GLN A 492 23.35 -30.78 -7.29
N TYR A 493 22.71 -30.53 -6.15
CA TYR A 493 21.31 -30.11 -6.12
C TYR A 493 21.10 -28.81 -6.92
N MET A 494 21.92 -27.79 -6.66
CA MET A 494 21.81 -26.51 -7.37
C MET A 494 21.93 -26.68 -8.89
N LYS A 495 22.87 -27.53 -9.35
CA LYS A 495 23.05 -27.86 -10.78
C LYS A 495 21.78 -28.44 -11.39
N GLN A 496 21.20 -29.44 -10.72
CA GLN A 496 19.95 -30.08 -11.14
C GLN A 496 18.79 -29.08 -11.19
N GLN A 497 18.69 -28.19 -10.20
CA GLN A 497 17.65 -27.17 -10.16
C GLN A 497 17.82 -26.13 -11.27
N MET A 498 19.04 -25.76 -11.62
CA MET A 498 19.34 -24.88 -12.75
C MET A 498 18.93 -25.50 -14.10
N GLU A 499 19.21 -26.79 -14.32
CA GLU A 499 18.80 -27.50 -15.53
C GLU A 499 17.26 -27.59 -15.65
N LYS A 500 16.58 -27.94 -14.55
CA LYS A 500 15.11 -27.94 -14.47
C LYS A 500 14.54 -26.56 -14.74
N MET A 501 15.09 -25.52 -14.11
CA MET A 501 14.63 -24.15 -14.29
C MET A 501 14.81 -23.67 -15.73
N ASN A 502 15.93 -23.99 -16.38
CA ASN A 502 16.16 -23.66 -17.78
C ASN A 502 15.13 -24.32 -18.71
N THR A 503 14.76 -25.56 -18.39
CA THR A 503 13.71 -26.27 -19.13
C THR A 503 12.35 -25.63 -18.91
N ALA A 504 12.02 -25.29 -17.66
CA ALA A 504 10.78 -24.62 -17.30
C ALA A 504 10.65 -23.23 -17.96
N TYR A 505 11.72 -22.44 -17.94
CA TYR A 505 11.84 -21.13 -18.59
C TYR A 505 11.61 -21.21 -20.10
N LYS A 506 12.22 -22.17 -20.80
CA LYS A 506 11.99 -22.37 -22.26
C LYS A 506 10.55 -22.77 -22.58
N ASN A 507 9.84 -23.41 -21.65
CA ASN A 507 8.51 -23.94 -21.85
C ASN A 507 7.37 -22.99 -21.44
N VAL A 508 7.64 -22.00 -20.57
CA VAL A 508 6.59 -21.16 -19.97
C VAL A 508 5.79 -20.37 -21.02
N ASP A 509 6.47 -19.79 -22.02
CA ASP A 509 5.84 -19.05 -23.10
C ASP A 509 4.88 -19.92 -23.92
N ASN A 510 5.24 -21.18 -24.15
CA ASN A 510 4.40 -22.11 -24.88
C ASN A 510 3.13 -22.48 -24.09
N LEU A 511 3.24 -22.62 -22.77
CA LEU A 511 2.08 -22.89 -21.89
C LEU A 511 1.13 -21.70 -21.86
N ILE A 512 1.67 -20.49 -21.74
CA ILE A 512 0.90 -19.25 -21.78
C ILE A 512 0.19 -19.07 -23.13
N LYS A 513 0.88 -19.30 -24.24
CA LYS A 513 0.28 -19.26 -25.59
C LYS A 513 -0.88 -20.24 -25.72
N LYS A 514 -0.71 -21.49 -25.23
CA LYS A 514 -1.80 -22.48 -25.21
C LYS A 514 -3.00 -22.01 -24.40
N ILE A 515 -2.79 -21.41 -23.23
CA ILE A 515 -3.89 -20.85 -22.43
C ILE A 515 -4.63 -19.77 -23.22
N ARG A 516 -3.91 -18.82 -23.82
CA ARG A 516 -4.51 -17.77 -24.66
C ARG A 516 -5.31 -18.34 -25.83
N GLU A 517 -4.78 -19.35 -26.53
CA GLU A 517 -5.47 -20.03 -27.62
C GLU A 517 -6.78 -20.68 -27.14
N ILE A 518 -6.77 -21.32 -25.97
CA ILE A 518 -7.96 -21.91 -25.37
C ILE A 518 -8.98 -20.83 -25.03
N LEU A 519 -8.58 -19.73 -24.38
CA LEU A 519 -9.47 -18.60 -24.06
C LEU A 519 -10.11 -18.00 -25.31
N ASN A 520 -9.33 -17.78 -26.37
CA ASN A 520 -9.82 -17.30 -27.65
C ASN A 520 -10.81 -18.28 -28.29
N LYS A 521 -10.57 -19.58 -28.15
CA LYS A 521 -11.48 -20.62 -28.63
C LYS A 521 -12.78 -20.65 -27.81
N ILE A 522 -12.72 -20.48 -26.49
CA ILE A 522 -13.89 -20.34 -25.63
C ILE A 522 -14.72 -19.13 -26.09
N LYS A 523 -14.09 -17.97 -26.31
CA LYS A 523 -14.76 -16.75 -26.80
C LYS A 523 -15.53 -17.02 -28.11
N ARG A 524 -14.88 -17.62 -29.10
CA ARG A 524 -15.50 -17.98 -30.40
C ARG A 524 -16.66 -18.99 -30.25
N LEU A 525 -16.50 -20.01 -29.41
CA LEU A 525 -17.53 -21.02 -29.19
C LEU A 525 -18.76 -20.46 -28.46
N CYS A 526 -18.55 -19.50 -27.54
CA CYS A 526 -19.64 -18.79 -26.86
C CYS A 526 -20.45 -17.92 -27.84
N GLN A 527 -19.77 -17.19 -28.73
CA GLN A 527 -20.42 -16.40 -29.79
C GLN A 527 -21.30 -17.29 -30.68
N ASN A 528 -20.86 -18.52 -30.97
CA ASN A 528 -21.61 -19.50 -31.74
C ASN A 528 -22.62 -20.33 -30.91
N ARG A 529 -22.84 -19.99 -29.62
CA ARG A 529 -23.73 -20.69 -28.68
C ARG A 529 -23.48 -22.20 -28.54
N ASN A 530 -22.24 -22.66 -28.75
CA ASN A 530 -21.87 -24.08 -28.69
C ASN A 530 -21.35 -24.47 -27.29
N PHE A 531 -22.23 -24.42 -26.29
CA PHE A 531 -21.85 -24.57 -24.89
C PHE A 531 -21.29 -25.95 -24.51
N LYS A 532 -21.71 -27.01 -25.21
CA LYS A 532 -21.16 -28.36 -25.02
C LYS A 532 -19.67 -28.44 -25.37
N GLN A 533 -19.21 -27.66 -26.36
CA GLN A 533 -17.77 -27.55 -26.66
C GLN A 533 -17.05 -26.58 -25.73
N VAL A 534 -17.74 -25.54 -25.24
CA VAL A 534 -17.20 -24.61 -24.22
C VAL A 534 -16.83 -25.36 -22.94
N GLU A 535 -17.71 -26.23 -22.43
CA GLU A 535 -17.41 -27.06 -21.24
C GLU A 535 -16.17 -27.95 -21.44
N LYS A 536 -15.99 -28.53 -22.65
CA LYS A 536 -14.76 -29.28 -22.97
C LYS A 536 -13.53 -28.38 -22.97
N MET A 537 -13.65 -27.12 -23.34
CA MET A 537 -12.53 -26.18 -23.31
C MET A 537 -12.19 -25.72 -21.90
N TYR A 538 -13.16 -25.65 -20.97
CA TYR A 538 -12.86 -25.41 -19.56
C TYR A 538 -11.97 -26.51 -18.98
N ASN A 539 -12.29 -27.78 -19.22
CA ASN A 539 -11.44 -28.89 -18.77
C ASN A 539 -10.02 -28.81 -19.34
N LYS A 540 -9.88 -28.39 -20.61
CA LYS A 540 -8.55 -28.19 -21.22
C LYS A 540 -7.83 -26.98 -20.65
N LEU A 541 -8.54 -25.90 -20.36
CA LEU A 541 -8.00 -24.72 -19.71
C LEU A 541 -7.44 -25.11 -18.35
N ASP A 542 -8.21 -25.83 -17.55
CA ASP A 542 -7.80 -26.33 -16.23
C ASP A 542 -6.58 -27.26 -16.34
N GLU A 543 -6.55 -28.19 -17.31
CA GLU A 543 -5.40 -29.09 -17.53
C GLU A 543 -4.10 -28.31 -17.84
N VAL A 544 -4.16 -27.35 -18.76
CA VAL A 544 -3.00 -26.52 -19.11
C VAL A 544 -2.64 -25.58 -17.96
N PHE A 545 -3.63 -25.08 -17.21
CA PHE A 545 -3.40 -24.22 -16.06
C PHE A 545 -2.77 -24.97 -14.88
N GLU A 546 -3.17 -26.22 -14.62
CA GLU A 546 -2.47 -27.08 -13.67
C GLU A 546 -1.06 -27.41 -14.14
N THR A 547 -0.83 -27.50 -15.46
CA THR A 547 0.51 -27.68 -16.01
C THR A 547 1.39 -26.45 -15.79
N ILE A 548 0.89 -25.23 -16.01
CA ILE A 548 1.68 -24.00 -15.77
C ILE A 548 1.93 -23.76 -14.27
N LYS A 549 1.00 -24.13 -13.40
CA LYS A 549 1.22 -24.09 -11.93
C LYS A 549 2.36 -25.00 -11.47
N ARG A 550 2.61 -26.09 -12.19
CA ARG A 550 3.74 -27.01 -11.94
C ARG A 550 5.02 -26.62 -12.66
N ASN A 551 5.01 -25.57 -13.47
CA ASN A 551 6.21 -25.07 -14.14
C ASN A 551 7.07 -24.33 -13.11
N ASP A 552 8.29 -24.81 -12.88
CA ASP A 552 9.19 -24.28 -11.85
C ASP A 552 9.48 -22.78 -12.02
N TYR A 553 9.65 -22.29 -13.25
CA TYR A 553 9.89 -20.88 -13.56
C TYR A 553 8.67 -20.01 -13.24
N PHE A 554 7.48 -20.48 -13.63
CA PHE A 554 6.24 -19.80 -13.32
C PHE A 554 6.01 -19.73 -11.80
N ASN A 555 6.15 -20.86 -11.10
CA ASN A 555 5.89 -20.95 -9.67
C ASN A 555 6.93 -20.20 -8.81
N THR A 556 8.18 -20.12 -9.28
CA THR A 556 9.27 -19.46 -8.53
C THR A 556 9.29 -17.95 -8.75
N PHE A 557 9.01 -17.46 -9.97
CA PHE A 557 9.19 -16.04 -10.30
C PHE A 557 7.89 -15.32 -10.69
N ILE A 558 7.04 -15.94 -11.51
CA ILE A 558 5.90 -15.25 -12.13
C ILE A 558 4.70 -15.21 -11.19
N MET A 559 4.32 -16.34 -10.60
CA MET A 559 3.21 -16.42 -9.66
C MET A 559 3.48 -15.59 -8.40
N PRO A 560 4.65 -15.66 -7.74
CA PRO A 560 4.94 -14.85 -6.56
C PRO A 560 4.86 -13.34 -6.81
N ARG A 561 5.24 -12.91 -8.02
CA ARG A 561 5.15 -11.52 -8.47
C ARG A 561 3.71 -11.05 -8.74
N ASN A 562 2.80 -11.99 -8.99
CA ASN A 562 1.40 -11.77 -9.32
C ASN A 562 0.43 -12.35 -8.29
N ARG A 563 0.86 -12.54 -7.02
CA ARG A 563 0.06 -13.21 -5.98
C ARG A 563 -1.32 -12.59 -5.79
N VAL A 564 -1.42 -11.25 -5.83
CA VAL A 564 -2.70 -10.54 -5.72
C VAL A 564 -3.63 -10.87 -6.91
N PHE A 565 -3.12 -10.79 -8.15
CA PHE A 565 -3.91 -11.11 -9.34
C PHE A 565 -4.26 -12.59 -9.44
N TYR A 566 -3.37 -13.47 -8.99
CA TYR A 566 -3.63 -14.90 -8.90
C TYR A 566 -4.75 -15.20 -7.90
N LYS A 567 -4.78 -14.50 -6.77
CA LYS A 567 -5.85 -14.60 -5.76
C LYS A 567 -7.19 -14.13 -6.31
N ILE A 568 -7.23 -12.96 -6.99
CA ILE A 568 -8.43 -12.47 -7.69
C ILE A 568 -8.93 -13.51 -8.72
N LEU A 569 -8.01 -14.13 -9.49
CA LEU A 569 -8.36 -15.19 -10.42
C LEU A 569 -9.00 -16.40 -9.70
N GLN A 570 -8.44 -16.84 -8.58
CA GLN A 570 -9.00 -17.96 -7.80
C GLN A 570 -10.42 -17.64 -7.30
N ASP A 571 -10.62 -16.42 -6.80
CA ASP A 571 -11.91 -15.95 -6.28
C ASP A 571 -12.96 -15.90 -7.40
N GLU A 572 -12.60 -15.40 -8.58
CA GLU A 572 -13.48 -15.36 -9.76
C GLU A 572 -13.80 -16.77 -10.28
N VAL A 573 -12.83 -17.69 -10.30
CA VAL A 573 -13.08 -19.08 -10.69
C VAL A 573 -14.09 -19.74 -9.76
N VAL A 574 -13.99 -19.52 -8.44
CA VAL A 574 -14.96 -20.03 -7.47
C VAL A 574 -16.34 -19.38 -7.67
N SER A 575 -16.40 -18.08 -7.92
CA SER A 575 -17.66 -17.33 -8.17
C SER A 575 -18.42 -17.90 -9.38
N THR A 576 -17.70 -18.33 -10.41
CA THR A 576 -18.27 -18.87 -11.66
C THR A 576 -18.93 -20.26 -11.50
N GLN A 577 -18.67 -20.98 -10.41
CA GLN A 577 -19.29 -22.29 -10.15
C GLN A 577 -20.77 -22.16 -9.79
N SER A 578 -21.18 -21.03 -9.21
CA SER A 578 -22.57 -20.69 -8.86
C SER A 578 -23.35 -19.97 -9.97
N GLU A 579 -22.71 -19.61 -11.09
CA GLU A 579 -23.34 -18.88 -12.18
C GLU A 579 -24.18 -19.80 -13.07
N GLY A 580 -25.51 -19.62 -13.04
CA GLY A 580 -26.46 -20.42 -13.83
C GLY A 580 -26.51 -20.04 -15.32
N ASN A 581 -26.05 -18.84 -15.68
CA ASN A 581 -26.00 -18.38 -17.06
C ASN A 581 -24.66 -18.75 -17.73
N GLN A 582 -24.71 -19.68 -18.70
CA GLN A 582 -23.50 -20.16 -19.39
C GLN A 582 -22.72 -19.09 -20.16
N MET A 583 -23.38 -18.02 -20.63
CA MET A 583 -22.70 -16.90 -21.30
C MET A 583 -21.95 -16.03 -20.28
N LYS A 584 -22.62 -15.63 -19.19
CA LYS A 584 -21.98 -14.84 -18.13
C LYS A 584 -20.83 -15.60 -17.48
N LYS A 585 -21.00 -16.91 -17.29
CA LYS A 585 -19.95 -17.80 -16.78
C LYS A 585 -18.71 -17.77 -17.66
N ALA A 586 -18.89 -17.88 -18.98
CA ALA A 586 -17.79 -17.85 -19.93
C ALA A 586 -17.10 -16.48 -19.96
N GLU A 587 -17.87 -15.40 -19.94
CA GLU A 587 -17.34 -14.03 -19.96
C GLU A 587 -16.49 -13.73 -18.73
N LYS A 588 -16.98 -14.07 -17.52
CA LYS A 588 -16.21 -13.94 -16.27
C LYS A 588 -14.90 -14.72 -16.32
N LEU A 589 -14.94 -15.98 -16.75
CA LEU A 589 -13.74 -16.82 -16.86
C LEU A 589 -12.74 -16.26 -17.89
N ILE A 590 -13.20 -15.84 -19.08
CA ILE A 590 -12.32 -15.26 -20.10
C ILE A 590 -11.66 -13.99 -19.56
N ASN A 591 -12.42 -13.13 -18.88
CA ASN A 591 -11.90 -11.86 -18.35
C ASN A 591 -10.88 -12.09 -17.24
N ALA A 592 -11.21 -12.95 -16.26
CA ALA A 592 -10.33 -13.25 -15.14
C ALA A 592 -9.01 -13.90 -15.60
N PHE A 593 -9.08 -14.98 -16.37
CA PHE A 593 -7.88 -15.62 -16.91
C PHE A 593 -7.14 -14.73 -17.90
N GLY A 594 -7.84 -13.99 -18.74
CA GLY A 594 -7.24 -13.08 -19.72
C GLY A 594 -6.36 -12.00 -19.06
N LYS A 595 -6.90 -11.33 -18.04
CA LYS A 595 -6.17 -10.31 -17.26
C LYS A 595 -4.95 -10.89 -16.55
N PHE A 596 -5.12 -12.05 -15.91
CA PHE A 596 -4.02 -12.71 -15.19
C PHE A 596 -2.89 -13.12 -16.14
N ILE A 597 -3.22 -13.77 -17.25
CA ILE A 597 -2.24 -14.27 -18.21
C ILE A 597 -1.52 -13.13 -18.93
N PHE A 598 -2.22 -12.05 -19.28
CA PHE A 598 -1.60 -10.85 -19.82
C PHE A 598 -0.56 -10.25 -18.87
N THR A 599 -0.89 -10.18 -17.57
CA THR A 599 0.04 -9.67 -16.56
C THR A 599 1.27 -10.59 -16.42
N CYS A 600 1.06 -11.90 -16.42
CA CYS A 600 2.15 -12.89 -16.40
C CYS A 600 3.12 -12.71 -17.58
N GLU A 601 2.61 -12.51 -18.79
CA GLU A 601 3.45 -12.29 -19.98
C GLU A 601 4.31 -11.04 -19.89
N LYS A 602 3.73 -9.94 -19.42
CA LYS A 602 4.46 -8.69 -19.21
C LYS A 602 5.60 -8.89 -18.22
N ASP A 603 5.31 -9.59 -17.12
CA ASP A 603 6.31 -9.84 -16.10
C ASP A 603 7.43 -10.77 -16.57
N ILE A 604 7.12 -11.80 -17.39
CA ILE A 604 8.13 -12.66 -18.01
C ILE A 604 9.12 -11.83 -18.82
N LYS A 605 8.64 -10.90 -19.64
CA LYS A 605 9.51 -10.00 -20.43
C LYS A 605 10.38 -9.12 -19.53
N ILE A 606 9.80 -8.54 -18.47
CA ILE A 606 10.52 -7.66 -17.54
C ILE A 606 11.65 -8.41 -16.82
N ILE A 607 11.38 -9.62 -16.33
CA ILE A 607 12.35 -10.37 -15.53
C ILE A 607 13.35 -11.15 -16.39
N ASP A 608 13.12 -11.30 -17.69
CA ASP A 608 13.97 -12.07 -18.61
C ASP A 608 15.46 -11.72 -18.48
N LYS A 609 15.78 -10.41 -18.51
CA LYS A 609 17.15 -9.92 -18.37
C LYS A 609 17.75 -10.30 -17.02
N PHE A 610 16.99 -10.13 -15.94
CA PHE A 610 17.43 -10.45 -14.59
C PHE A 610 17.62 -11.95 -14.40
N PHE A 611 16.75 -12.77 -14.97
CA PHE A 611 16.87 -14.21 -14.95
C PHE A 611 18.14 -14.68 -15.66
N LYS A 612 18.41 -14.18 -16.88
CA LYS A 612 19.62 -14.51 -17.64
C LYS A 612 20.89 -14.10 -16.88
N GLN A 613 20.89 -12.91 -16.27
CA GLN A 613 22.02 -12.43 -15.48
C GLN A 613 22.25 -13.29 -14.24
N MET A 614 21.20 -13.52 -13.44
CA MET A 614 21.23 -14.39 -12.25
C MET A 614 21.75 -15.78 -12.61
N HIS A 615 21.25 -16.36 -13.70
CA HIS A 615 21.65 -17.69 -14.15
C HIS A 615 23.15 -17.73 -14.51
N LYS A 616 23.63 -16.75 -15.27
CA LYS A 616 25.05 -16.63 -15.63
C LYS A 616 25.95 -16.49 -14.40
N GLU A 617 25.55 -15.69 -13.42
CA GLU A 617 26.30 -15.48 -12.18
C GLU A 617 26.34 -16.74 -11.30
N ALA A 618 25.23 -17.49 -11.25
CA ALA A 618 25.16 -18.79 -10.60
C ALA A 618 26.06 -19.81 -11.29
N GLU A 619 26.03 -19.91 -12.63
CA GLU A 619 26.92 -20.81 -13.38
C GLU A 619 28.40 -20.49 -13.16
N ALA A 620 28.76 -19.19 -13.13
CA ALA A 620 30.13 -18.77 -12.84
C ALA A 620 30.57 -19.24 -11.45
N TYR A 621 29.74 -18.99 -10.42
CA TYR A 621 30.01 -19.45 -9.06
C TYR A 621 30.21 -20.98 -8.96
N MET A 622 29.40 -21.75 -9.70
CA MET A 622 29.54 -23.20 -9.73
C MET A 622 30.87 -23.65 -10.38
N LYS A 623 31.30 -22.99 -11.46
CA LYS A 623 32.57 -23.28 -12.13
C LYS A 623 33.76 -22.98 -11.22
N ASP A 624 33.72 -21.85 -10.52
CA ASP A 624 34.77 -21.46 -9.57
C ASP A 624 34.95 -22.54 -8.47
N ASN A 625 33.83 -23.07 -7.93
CA ASN A 625 33.86 -24.14 -6.92
C ASN A 625 34.18 -25.55 -7.47
N GLU A 626 33.92 -25.83 -8.75
CA GLU A 626 34.37 -27.05 -9.43
C GLU A 626 35.90 -27.01 -9.69
N CYS A 627 36.47 -25.82 -9.97
CA CYS A 627 37.91 -25.59 -10.11
C CYS A 627 38.65 -25.66 -8.76
N ASP A 628 38.12 -25.07 -7.69
CA ASP A 628 38.72 -25.16 -6.34
C ASP A 628 38.79 -26.60 -5.82
N ASN A 629 37.81 -27.45 -6.17
CA ASN A 629 37.87 -28.89 -5.85
C ASN A 629 38.92 -29.64 -6.69
N LYS A 630 39.16 -29.23 -7.94
CA LYS A 630 40.26 -29.80 -8.76
C LYS A 630 41.62 -29.32 -8.27
N GLU A 631 41.77 -28.05 -7.90
CA GLU A 631 43.01 -27.53 -7.32
C GLU A 631 43.27 -28.05 -5.90
N GLN A 632 42.25 -28.36 -5.08
CA GLN A 632 42.44 -29.07 -3.81
C GLN A 632 42.82 -30.55 -4.00
N ILE A 633 42.36 -31.19 -5.09
CA ILE A 633 42.72 -32.57 -5.43
C ILE A 633 44.11 -32.63 -6.08
N ASP A 634 44.50 -31.62 -6.87
CA ASP A 634 45.81 -31.51 -7.49
C ASP A 634 46.88 -30.95 -6.53
N SER A 635 46.53 -30.05 -5.60
CA SER A 635 47.44 -29.61 -4.52
C SER A 635 47.71 -30.71 -3.50
N LYS A 636 46.74 -31.55 -3.15
CA LYS A 636 46.98 -32.78 -2.36
C LYS A 636 47.80 -33.84 -3.10
N LYS A 637 47.89 -33.77 -4.43
CA LYS A 637 48.80 -34.61 -5.24
C LYS A 637 50.17 -33.96 -5.48
N GLN A 638 50.27 -32.63 -5.41
CA GLN A 638 51.52 -31.88 -5.59
C GLN A 638 52.28 -31.61 -4.28
N GLU A 639 51.63 -31.71 -3.11
CA GLU A 639 52.31 -31.65 -1.80
C GLU A 639 53.17 -32.89 -1.46
N LEU A 640 53.32 -33.83 -2.39
CA LEU A 640 54.27 -34.95 -2.25
C LEU A 640 55.60 -34.76 -2.98
N PHE A 641 55.87 -33.63 -3.65
CA PHE A 641 57.22 -33.35 -4.19
C PHE A 641 57.59 -31.85 -4.20
N ASN A 642 58.56 -31.50 -3.35
CA ASN A 642 59.57 -30.42 -3.43
C ASN A 642 59.19 -28.92 -3.29
N ILE A 643 59.44 -28.41 -2.07
CA ILE A 643 60.42 -27.38 -1.62
C ILE A 643 60.80 -26.20 -2.57
N ASP A 644 60.63 -24.99 -1.99
CA ASP A 644 61.23 -23.64 -2.22
C ASP A 644 61.17 -22.98 -3.61
N GLN A 645 60.62 -21.75 -3.68
CA GLN A 645 61.43 -20.50 -3.82
C GLN A 645 60.64 -19.17 -3.87
N ASP A 646 61.28 -18.16 -3.26
CA ASP A 646 61.34 -16.69 -3.49
C ASP A 646 60.10 -15.76 -3.31
N PRO A 647 60.09 -14.88 -2.28
CA PRO A 647 59.07 -13.84 -2.06
C PRO A 647 59.03 -12.68 -3.08
N LYS A 648 60.01 -12.53 -3.99
CA LYS A 648 60.09 -11.36 -4.89
C LYS A 648 59.29 -11.44 -6.19
N GLN A 649 58.63 -12.55 -6.49
CA GLN A 649 57.74 -12.65 -7.66
C GLN A 649 56.29 -12.26 -7.39
N LYS A 650 55.85 -12.22 -6.11
CA LYS A 650 54.47 -11.82 -5.74
C LYS A 650 54.18 -10.33 -5.94
N GLU A 651 55.18 -9.47 -5.87
CA GLU A 651 55.00 -8.00 -5.99
C GLU A 651 54.88 -7.51 -7.44
N LYS A 652 55.27 -8.32 -8.43
CA LYS A 652 55.21 -7.94 -9.85
C LYS A 652 53.89 -8.33 -10.52
N ALA A 653 53.24 -9.40 -10.06
CA ALA A 653 51.94 -9.84 -10.59
C ALA A 653 50.78 -8.89 -10.20
N ILE A 654 50.90 -8.18 -9.08
CA ILE A 654 49.85 -7.27 -8.56
C ILE A 654 49.83 -5.91 -9.30
N GLN A 655 50.84 -5.59 -10.12
CA GLN A 655 50.91 -4.34 -10.88
C GLN A 655 50.46 -4.43 -12.35
N GLU A 656 50.30 -5.63 -12.92
CA GLU A 656 49.91 -5.78 -14.34
C GLU A 656 48.39 -6.00 -14.55
N GLU A 657 47.61 -6.33 -13.52
CA GLU A 657 46.15 -6.51 -13.61
C GLU A 657 45.30 -5.20 -13.57
N LYS A 658 45.93 -4.03 -13.48
CA LYS A 658 45.22 -2.72 -13.38
C LYS A 658 45.04 -1.96 -14.70
N LYS A 659 45.32 -2.58 -15.85
CA LYS A 659 45.16 -1.93 -17.17
C LYS A 659 44.52 -2.86 -18.19
N GLU A 660 43.21 -3.09 -18.05
CA GLU A 660 42.29 -3.34 -19.16
C GLU A 660 40.91 -3.58 -18.55
N TRP A 661 40.03 -2.57 -18.58
CA TRP A 661 38.56 -2.69 -18.58
C TRP A 661 37.96 -1.28 -18.53
N LEU A 662 37.71 -0.70 -19.69
CA LEU A 662 36.81 0.44 -19.88
C LEU A 662 36.10 0.23 -21.22
N PRO A 663 34.87 -0.30 -21.25
CA PRO A 663 34.06 -0.30 -22.45
C PRO A 663 33.44 1.09 -22.69
N ASN A 664 33.61 1.60 -23.90
CA ASN A 664 33.14 2.89 -24.41
C ASN A 664 31.65 2.90 -24.81
N ASP A 665 30.82 2.02 -24.28
CA ASP A 665 29.46 1.79 -24.79
C ASP A 665 28.39 2.33 -23.82
N LEU A 666 28.25 3.66 -23.76
CA LEU A 666 27.18 4.32 -22.99
C LEU A 666 26.27 5.24 -23.82
N LYS A 667 26.38 5.27 -25.15
CA LYS A 667 25.51 6.10 -26.00
C LYS A 667 24.44 5.36 -26.81
N GLU A 668 24.53 4.04 -26.96
CA GLU A 668 23.51 3.26 -27.70
C GLU A 668 22.44 2.60 -26.80
N SER A 669 22.68 2.48 -25.49
CA SER A 669 21.75 1.82 -24.55
C SER A 669 20.60 2.71 -24.04
N GLU A 670 20.66 4.03 -24.28
CA GLU A 670 19.63 4.98 -23.85
C GLU A 670 18.46 5.07 -24.84
N ASN A 671 18.71 4.95 -26.15
CA ASN A 671 17.64 4.98 -27.16
C ASN A 671 16.75 3.73 -27.12
N THR A 672 17.32 2.54 -26.92
CA THR A 672 16.55 1.28 -26.83
C THR A 672 15.72 1.17 -25.55
N LYS A 673 16.20 1.75 -24.43
CA LYS A 673 15.44 1.84 -23.17
C LYS A 673 14.24 2.78 -23.26
N ASN A 674 14.36 3.90 -24.00
CA ASN A 674 13.27 4.84 -24.21
C ASN A 674 12.17 4.23 -25.08
N GLU A 675 12.51 3.49 -26.14
CA GLU A 675 11.53 2.83 -27.01
C GLU A 675 10.72 1.72 -26.30
N GLU A 676 11.36 0.87 -25.50
CA GLU A 676 10.65 -0.16 -24.71
C GLU A 676 9.72 0.45 -23.65
N THR A 677 10.15 1.53 -22.99
CA THR A 677 9.35 2.25 -22.00
C THR A 677 8.14 2.92 -22.63
N ASN A 678 8.32 3.54 -23.81
CA ASN A 678 7.23 4.19 -24.54
C ASN A 678 6.21 3.19 -25.07
N ARG A 679 6.67 2.06 -25.60
CA ARG A 679 5.80 0.95 -26.04
C ARG A 679 4.96 0.38 -24.89
N MET A 680 5.59 0.16 -23.74
CA MET A 680 4.91 -0.36 -22.54
C MET A 680 3.91 0.64 -21.96
N PHE A 681 4.09 1.95 -22.22
CA PHE A 681 3.14 3.01 -21.88
C PHE A 681 1.92 3.00 -22.82
N ILE A 682 2.14 2.95 -24.14
CA ILE A 682 1.07 2.97 -25.16
C ILE A 682 0.15 1.75 -25.01
N GLU A 683 0.72 0.57 -24.77
CA GLU A 683 -0.06 -0.66 -24.58
C GLU A 683 -0.98 -0.60 -23.35
N ASN A 684 -0.68 0.23 -22.34
CA ASN A 684 -1.59 0.41 -21.18
C ASN A 684 -2.84 1.24 -21.52
N LEU A 685 -2.87 1.92 -22.67
CA LEU A 685 -4.04 2.65 -23.18
C LEU A 685 -5.00 1.73 -23.96
N PHE A 686 -4.61 0.48 -24.22
CA PHE A 686 -5.39 -0.41 -25.08
C PHE A 686 -6.59 -1.00 -24.35
N VAL A 687 -7.73 -0.94 -25.03
CA VAL A 687 -8.96 -1.62 -24.66
C VAL A 687 -9.48 -2.40 -25.87
N ARG A 688 -10.38 -3.35 -25.64
CA ARG A 688 -11.04 -4.14 -26.68
C ARG A 688 -12.46 -3.65 -26.87
N LYS A 689 -13.00 -3.84 -28.08
CA LYS A 689 -14.40 -3.47 -28.37
C LYS A 689 -15.41 -4.22 -27.48
N GLU A 690 -15.04 -5.39 -26.98
CA GLU A 690 -15.87 -6.17 -26.06
C GLU A 690 -15.66 -5.82 -24.57
N ASP A 691 -14.69 -4.97 -24.24
CA ASP A 691 -14.50 -4.53 -22.87
C ASP A 691 -15.69 -3.68 -22.41
N THR A 692 -15.92 -3.65 -21.09
CA THR A 692 -17.03 -2.89 -20.50
C THR A 692 -16.69 -1.41 -20.40
N LEU A 693 -17.73 -0.56 -20.38
CA LEU A 693 -17.58 0.87 -20.09
C LEU A 693 -16.80 1.09 -18.79
N LYS A 694 -17.07 0.33 -17.73
CA LYS A 694 -16.36 0.38 -16.44
C LYS A 694 -14.86 0.14 -16.60
N TYR A 695 -14.47 -0.92 -17.32
CA TYR A 695 -13.06 -1.24 -17.51
C TYR A 695 -12.35 -0.19 -18.37
N THR A 696 -13.04 0.36 -19.37
CA THR A 696 -12.50 1.49 -20.14
C THR A 696 -12.36 2.75 -19.30
N MET A 697 -13.31 3.05 -18.40
CA MET A 697 -13.17 4.13 -17.42
C MET A 697 -11.98 3.89 -16.49
N GLU A 698 -11.83 2.69 -15.93
CA GLU A 698 -10.68 2.33 -15.09
C GLU A 698 -9.35 2.43 -15.85
N THR A 699 -9.35 2.14 -17.15
CA THR A 699 -8.15 2.25 -17.99
C THR A 699 -7.79 3.71 -18.26
N ILE A 700 -8.78 4.56 -18.54
CA ILE A 700 -8.58 6.01 -18.70
C ILE A 700 -8.11 6.66 -17.38
N ASP A 701 -8.71 6.27 -16.25
CA ASP A 701 -8.37 6.76 -14.91
C ASP A 701 -6.95 6.32 -14.50
N ARG A 702 -6.64 5.01 -14.60
CA ARG A 702 -5.32 4.45 -14.26
C ARG A 702 -4.19 5.06 -15.10
N THR A 703 -4.45 5.39 -16.35
CA THR A 703 -3.43 5.97 -17.25
C THR A 703 -3.33 7.49 -17.11
N ALA A 704 -4.38 8.14 -16.59
CA ALA A 704 -4.51 9.59 -16.47
C ALA A 704 -4.25 10.35 -17.79
N LYS A 705 -4.54 9.72 -18.94
CA LYS A 705 -4.31 10.29 -20.28
C LYS A 705 -5.59 10.72 -21.02
N GLY A 706 -6.76 10.48 -20.42
CA GLY A 706 -8.06 10.94 -20.95
C GLY A 706 -8.54 10.23 -22.22
N ILE A 707 -7.87 9.14 -22.63
CA ILE A 707 -8.20 8.35 -23.83
C ILE A 707 -7.87 6.88 -23.63
N ALA A 708 -8.71 6.01 -24.19
CA ALA A 708 -8.44 4.62 -24.43
C ALA A 708 -8.44 4.34 -25.95
N LEU A 709 -7.51 3.49 -26.38
CA LEU A 709 -7.34 3.08 -27.76
C LEU A 709 -7.97 1.70 -27.94
N VAL A 710 -9.06 1.63 -28.70
CA VAL A 710 -9.73 0.36 -28.97
C VAL A 710 -8.96 -0.33 -30.07
N THR A 711 -8.18 -1.36 -29.72
CA THR A 711 -7.33 -2.09 -30.66
C THR A 711 -7.74 -3.55 -30.76
N ASP A 712 -7.37 -4.20 -31.86
CA ASP A 712 -7.42 -5.66 -31.96
C ASP A 712 -6.23 -6.33 -31.24
N TYR A 713 -6.23 -7.66 -31.18
CA TYR A 713 -5.18 -8.42 -30.48
C TYR A 713 -3.77 -8.26 -31.09
N GLU A 714 -3.65 -7.72 -32.31
CA GLU A 714 -2.39 -7.46 -32.99
C GLU A 714 -1.94 -5.99 -32.84
N GLY A 715 -2.70 -5.17 -32.10
CA GLY A 715 -2.40 -3.76 -31.83
C GLY A 715 -2.94 -2.78 -32.89
N LYS A 716 -3.74 -3.27 -33.85
CA LYS A 716 -4.36 -2.44 -34.88
C LYS A 716 -5.48 -1.60 -34.30
N LEU A 717 -5.49 -0.30 -34.59
CA LEU A 717 -6.50 0.61 -34.03
C LEU A 717 -7.85 0.44 -34.75
N GLU A 718 -8.88 0.05 -34.00
CA GLU A 718 -10.27 -0.10 -34.47
C GLU A 718 -11.16 1.09 -34.05
N GLY A 719 -10.79 1.81 -32.99
CA GLY A 719 -11.55 2.94 -32.48
C GLY A 719 -10.83 3.71 -31.36
N THR A 720 -11.39 4.85 -30.97
CA THR A 720 -10.92 5.61 -29.79
C THR A 720 -12.09 5.93 -28.87
N VAL A 721 -11.82 6.00 -27.57
CA VAL A 721 -12.83 6.30 -26.54
C VAL A 721 -12.24 7.29 -25.55
N THR A 722 -12.92 8.40 -25.32
CA THR A 722 -12.52 9.43 -24.35
C THR A 722 -13.51 9.49 -23.18
N ASP A 723 -13.13 10.17 -22.08
CA ASP A 723 -14.06 10.46 -20.97
C ASP A 723 -15.36 11.13 -21.45
N GLY A 724 -15.24 11.99 -22.47
CA GLY A 724 -16.40 12.63 -23.09
C GLY A 724 -17.32 11.64 -23.79
N ASP A 725 -16.79 10.58 -24.41
CA ASP A 725 -17.57 9.55 -25.07
C ASP A 725 -18.29 8.66 -24.04
N ILE A 726 -17.61 8.28 -22.96
CA ILE A 726 -18.19 7.49 -21.86
C ILE A 726 -19.29 8.28 -21.16
N ARG A 727 -19.02 9.54 -20.79
CA ARG A 727 -20.03 10.42 -20.18
C ARG A 727 -21.26 10.59 -21.08
N ARG A 728 -21.08 10.76 -22.39
CA ARG A 728 -22.21 10.84 -23.36
C ARG A 728 -22.99 9.53 -23.45
N ALA A 729 -22.33 8.38 -23.32
CA ALA A 729 -23.00 7.08 -23.31
C ALA A 729 -23.83 6.87 -22.05
N ILE A 730 -23.28 7.17 -20.87
CA ILE A 730 -23.99 7.09 -19.58
C ILE A 730 -25.20 8.04 -19.58
N LEU A 731 -25.04 9.28 -20.07
CA LEU A 731 -26.15 10.24 -20.20
C LEU A 731 -27.26 9.79 -21.18
N LYS A 732 -26.94 8.87 -22.10
CA LYS A 732 -27.91 8.25 -23.02
C LYS A 732 -28.52 6.95 -22.46
N GLY A 733 -28.16 6.56 -21.24
CA GLY A 733 -28.72 5.41 -20.53
C GLY A 733 -27.90 4.11 -20.66
N SER A 734 -26.64 4.17 -21.10
CA SER A 734 -25.75 3.00 -21.08
C SER A 734 -25.36 2.60 -19.67
N SER A 735 -25.35 1.28 -19.37
CA SER A 735 -24.82 0.72 -18.12
C SER A 735 -23.30 0.70 -18.14
N LEU A 736 -22.68 0.63 -16.96
CA LEU A 736 -21.22 0.47 -16.82
C LEU A 736 -20.71 -0.87 -17.38
N GLU A 737 -21.63 -1.81 -17.62
CA GLU A 737 -21.43 -3.18 -18.07
C GLU A 737 -21.64 -3.31 -19.57
N ASP A 738 -22.14 -2.26 -20.24
CA ASP A 738 -22.27 -2.24 -21.70
C ASP A 738 -20.89 -2.28 -22.35
N THR A 739 -20.82 -2.83 -23.57
CA THR A 739 -19.55 -2.94 -24.31
C THR A 739 -19.16 -1.65 -25.00
N VAL A 740 -17.85 -1.49 -25.17
CA VAL A 740 -17.25 -0.26 -25.72
C VAL A 740 -17.46 -0.12 -27.24
N GLU A 741 -17.75 -1.23 -27.93
CA GLU A 741 -18.02 -1.28 -29.38
C GLU A 741 -19.08 -0.27 -29.86
N ASN A 742 -20.11 -0.05 -29.04
CA ASN A 742 -21.24 0.82 -29.39
C ASN A 742 -21.00 2.30 -29.07
N ILE A 743 -19.95 2.61 -28.33
CA ILE A 743 -19.62 3.98 -27.88
C ILE A 743 -18.33 4.52 -28.51
N MET A 744 -17.46 3.63 -29.02
CA MET A 744 -16.19 4.01 -29.61
C MET A 744 -16.36 4.84 -30.90
N LYS A 745 -15.46 5.81 -31.09
CA LYS A 745 -15.36 6.54 -32.35
C LYS A 745 -14.57 5.73 -33.36
N LYS A 746 -15.28 5.22 -34.38
CA LYS A 746 -14.69 4.50 -35.53
C LYS A 746 -14.01 5.44 -36.54
N ASN A 747 -14.45 6.70 -36.60
CA ASN A 747 -13.83 7.75 -37.42
C ASN A 747 -12.85 8.56 -36.55
N PHE A 748 -11.78 7.92 -36.09
CA PHE A 748 -10.74 8.57 -35.31
C PHE A 748 -9.71 9.29 -36.21
N ILE A 749 -9.04 10.29 -35.66
CA ILE A 749 -8.00 11.05 -36.34
C ILE A 749 -6.66 10.49 -35.90
N PHE A 750 -5.78 10.18 -36.84
CA PHE A 750 -4.45 9.62 -36.60
C PHE A 750 -3.42 10.23 -37.54
N VAL A 751 -2.13 9.98 -37.29
CA VAL A 751 -1.02 10.32 -38.20
C VAL A 751 -0.09 9.12 -38.39
N GLY A 752 0.64 9.09 -39.50
CA GLY A 752 1.71 8.10 -39.72
C GLY A 752 3.00 8.49 -39.00
N GLU A 753 3.94 7.56 -38.84
CA GLU A 753 5.23 7.74 -38.16
C GLU A 753 6.03 8.99 -38.60
N ASN A 754 5.92 9.37 -39.88
CA ASN A 754 6.60 10.53 -40.46
C ASN A 754 5.69 11.76 -40.50
N TYR A 755 5.36 12.34 -39.34
CA TYR A 755 4.55 13.55 -39.22
C TYR A 755 5.40 14.82 -39.01
N SER A 756 4.90 15.98 -39.46
CA SER A 756 5.54 17.28 -39.17
C SER A 756 4.85 17.99 -38.01
N SER A 757 5.61 18.63 -37.13
CA SER A 757 5.05 19.26 -35.93
C SER A 757 4.01 20.36 -36.24
N LYS A 758 4.21 21.09 -37.34
CA LYS A 758 3.29 22.14 -37.82
C LYS A 758 1.96 21.56 -38.34
N PHE A 759 2.00 20.35 -38.87
CA PHE A 759 0.80 19.63 -39.31
C PHE A 759 -0.02 19.14 -38.11
N ILE A 760 0.64 18.57 -37.08
CA ILE A 760 0.01 18.15 -35.83
C ILE A 760 -0.65 19.32 -35.10
N GLU A 761 0.02 20.47 -35.00
CA GLU A 761 -0.52 21.69 -34.37
C GLU A 761 -1.82 22.15 -35.06
N ASN A 762 -1.87 22.10 -36.39
CA ASN A 762 -3.08 22.43 -37.15
C ASN A 762 -4.22 21.43 -36.90
N ILE A 763 -3.93 20.14 -36.78
CA ILE A 763 -4.95 19.12 -36.46
C ILE A 763 -5.56 19.42 -35.09
N PHE A 764 -4.74 19.67 -34.07
CA PHE A 764 -5.23 20.01 -32.73
C PHE A 764 -6.09 21.28 -32.74
N ARG A 765 -5.65 22.36 -33.40
CA ARG A 765 -6.39 23.63 -33.52
C ARG A 765 -7.73 23.48 -34.24
N GLN A 766 -7.80 22.70 -35.31
CA GLN A 766 -9.01 22.61 -36.15
C GLN A 766 -10.02 21.57 -35.68
N LYS A 767 -9.57 20.50 -35.01
CA LYS A 767 -10.39 19.32 -34.73
C LYS A 767 -10.83 19.20 -33.27
N SER A 768 -10.37 20.09 -32.38
CA SER A 768 -10.74 20.11 -30.96
C SER A 768 -10.58 18.74 -30.29
N ILE A 769 -9.45 18.08 -30.56
CA ILE A 769 -9.05 16.80 -29.96
C ILE A 769 -7.81 17.03 -29.10
N PHE A 770 -7.60 16.21 -28.08
CA PHE A 770 -6.49 16.37 -27.13
C PHE A 770 -5.40 15.30 -27.28
N GLN A 771 -5.64 14.28 -28.09
CA GLN A 771 -4.73 13.17 -28.33
C GLN A 771 -4.84 12.71 -29.79
N ILE A 772 -3.72 12.34 -30.40
CA ILE A 772 -3.65 11.82 -31.77
C ILE A 772 -2.80 10.53 -31.75
N PRO A 773 -3.38 9.35 -32.04
CA PRO A 773 -2.60 8.13 -32.23
C PRO A 773 -1.67 8.25 -33.44
N VAL A 774 -0.45 7.76 -33.29
CA VAL A 774 0.52 7.55 -34.38
C VAL A 774 0.46 6.09 -34.78
N LEU A 775 0.24 5.85 -36.07
CA LEU A 775 0.10 4.51 -36.63
C LEU A 775 1.22 4.20 -37.61
N ASP A 776 1.62 2.94 -37.66
CA ASP A 776 2.48 2.42 -38.74
C ASP A 776 1.70 2.16 -40.04
N GLU A 777 2.39 1.67 -41.06
CA GLU A 777 1.80 1.32 -42.37
C GLU A 777 0.73 0.20 -42.29
N GLU A 778 0.73 -0.60 -41.21
CA GLU A 778 -0.24 -1.68 -40.95
C GLU A 778 -1.43 -1.23 -40.09
N MET A 779 -1.49 0.06 -39.73
CA MET A 779 -2.46 0.70 -38.81
C MET A 779 -2.35 0.26 -37.35
N LYS A 780 -1.17 -0.23 -36.92
CA LYS A 780 -0.89 -0.52 -35.51
C LYS A 780 -0.45 0.74 -34.79
N VAL A 781 -0.87 0.86 -33.53
CA VAL A 781 -0.48 2.01 -32.71
C VAL A 781 0.98 1.86 -32.31
N VAL A 782 1.80 2.81 -32.75
CA VAL A 782 3.23 2.86 -32.46
C VAL A 782 3.60 4.00 -31.51
N ASP A 783 2.79 5.05 -31.46
CA ASP A 783 2.95 6.17 -30.54
C ASP A 783 1.61 6.89 -30.31
N ILE A 784 1.57 7.82 -29.35
CA ILE A 784 0.44 8.71 -29.15
C ILE A 784 0.93 10.12 -28.81
N ILE A 785 0.44 11.08 -29.57
CA ILE A 785 0.79 12.48 -29.40
C ILE A 785 -0.27 13.14 -28.53
N PHE A 786 0.14 13.78 -27.43
CA PHE A 786 -0.76 14.55 -26.60
C PHE A 786 -0.72 16.02 -26.97
N TYR A 787 -1.87 16.68 -26.92
CA TYR A 787 -2.00 18.10 -27.17
C TYR A 787 -1.05 18.90 -26.28
N GLN A 788 -0.93 18.54 -24.99
CA GLN A 788 -0.01 19.17 -24.04
C GLN A 788 1.46 19.16 -24.47
N ASP A 789 1.90 18.17 -25.26
CA ASP A 789 3.28 18.08 -25.76
C ASP A 789 3.51 19.01 -26.97
N PHE A 790 2.41 19.45 -27.61
CA PHE A 790 2.37 20.34 -28.78
C PHE A 790 1.80 21.72 -28.47
N ILE A 791 1.29 21.92 -27.25
CA ILE A 791 1.03 23.23 -26.70
C ILE A 791 2.40 23.88 -26.54
N LYS A 792 2.74 24.79 -27.46
CA LYS A 792 3.46 25.98 -27.02
C LYS A 792 2.68 26.50 -25.83
N LYS A 793 3.27 26.45 -24.62
CA LYS A 793 2.70 26.98 -23.37
C LYS A 793 1.81 28.16 -23.73
N PRO A 794 0.50 28.13 -23.47
CA PRO A 794 -0.39 29.14 -24.01
C PRO A 794 0.05 30.46 -23.39
N VAL A 795 0.74 31.32 -24.13
CA VAL A 795 1.18 32.60 -23.56
C VAL A 795 -0.08 33.42 -23.38
N ARG A 796 -0.54 33.55 -22.14
CA ARG A 796 -1.62 34.48 -21.79
C ARG A 796 -1.00 35.85 -21.63
N GLU A 797 -1.65 36.86 -22.23
CA GLU A 797 -1.32 38.27 -21.95
C GLU A 797 -1.83 38.69 -20.57
N ASN A 798 -2.81 37.95 -20.01
CA ASN A 798 -3.40 38.19 -18.70
C ASN A 798 -2.34 38.08 -17.60
N TRP A 799 -2.34 39.05 -16.68
CA TRP A 799 -1.52 39.00 -15.48
C TRP A 799 -2.10 38.03 -14.44
N ALA A 800 -1.23 37.40 -13.68
CA ALA A 800 -1.57 36.72 -12.43
C ALA A 800 -1.00 37.53 -11.26
N VAL A 801 -1.85 37.90 -10.31
CA VAL A 801 -1.47 38.64 -9.10
C VAL A 801 -1.43 37.66 -7.93
N ILE A 802 -0.29 37.59 -7.24
CA ILE A 802 -0.12 36.76 -6.04
C ILE A 802 -0.01 37.67 -4.83
N MET A 803 -0.93 37.49 -3.87
CA MET A 803 -0.96 38.24 -2.62
C MET A 803 -0.02 37.59 -1.61
N ALA A 804 1.19 38.13 -1.46
CA ALA A 804 2.28 37.55 -0.67
C ALA A 804 2.76 38.44 0.49
N GLY A 805 1.96 39.44 0.90
CA GLY A 805 2.34 40.43 1.91
C GLY A 805 2.04 40.09 3.38
N GLY A 806 1.45 38.92 3.68
CA GLY A 806 1.01 38.60 5.05
C GLY A 806 2.15 38.28 6.04
N GLU A 807 2.09 38.82 7.26
CA GLU A 807 3.08 38.57 8.33
C GLU A 807 3.07 37.13 8.86
N GLY A 808 2.01 36.34 8.61
CA GLY A 808 1.95 34.93 8.99
C GLY A 808 2.04 34.67 10.50
N LYS A 809 1.55 35.58 11.35
CA LYS A 809 1.68 35.51 12.82
C LYS A 809 1.20 34.20 13.44
N ARG A 810 0.16 33.60 12.87
CA ARG A 810 -0.43 32.32 13.33
C ARG A 810 0.46 31.10 13.08
N LEU A 811 1.47 31.23 12.22
CA LEU A 811 2.46 30.21 11.91
C LEU A 811 3.79 30.41 12.67
N MET A 812 3.88 31.36 13.60
CA MET A 812 5.09 31.50 14.41
C MET A 812 5.30 30.22 15.26
N PRO A 813 6.54 29.70 15.35
CA PRO A 813 7.80 30.33 14.94
C PRO A 813 8.25 30.07 13.49
N LEU A 814 7.53 29.30 12.67
CA LEU A 814 7.93 28.98 11.29
C LEU A 814 8.14 30.25 10.43
N THR A 815 7.33 31.27 10.66
CA THR A 815 7.37 32.56 9.96
C THR A 815 8.21 33.62 10.68
N ALA A 816 8.98 33.23 11.70
CA ALA A 816 9.85 34.16 12.43
C ALA A 816 10.93 34.73 11.51
N ASP A 817 11.61 33.88 10.75
CA ASP A 817 12.75 34.24 9.91
C ASP A 817 12.42 34.33 8.40
N ILE A 818 11.36 33.65 7.95
CA ILE A 818 11.00 33.49 6.53
C ILE A 818 9.53 33.91 6.33
N PRO A 819 9.16 34.67 5.27
CA PRO A 819 7.76 35.03 5.02
C PRO A 819 6.93 33.78 4.70
N LYS A 820 5.64 33.79 5.06
CA LYS A 820 4.72 32.65 4.92
C LYS A 820 4.75 31.98 3.52
N PRO A 821 4.70 32.72 2.40
CA PRO A 821 4.75 32.11 1.06
C PRO A 821 6.08 31.40 0.74
N MET A 822 7.14 31.67 1.50
CA MET A 822 8.45 31.04 1.33
C MET A 822 8.65 29.79 2.19
N LEU A 823 7.66 29.40 3.00
CA LEU A 823 7.70 28.12 3.71
C LEU A 823 7.71 26.96 2.71
N SER A 824 8.50 25.93 2.99
CA SER A 824 8.71 24.80 2.07
C SER A 824 7.61 23.74 2.20
N VAL A 825 6.96 23.42 1.10
CA VAL A 825 6.07 22.28 0.99
C VAL A 825 6.71 21.26 0.05
N GLY A 826 7.10 20.10 0.59
CA GLY A 826 7.98 19.16 -0.10
C GLY A 826 9.39 19.73 -0.23
N SER A 827 9.90 19.84 -1.47
CA SER A 827 11.23 20.37 -1.75
C SER A 827 11.24 21.83 -2.22
N LYS A 828 10.09 22.50 -2.26
CA LYS A 828 9.92 23.84 -2.88
C LYS A 828 9.14 24.79 -1.97
N PRO A 829 9.39 26.11 -2.01
CA PRO A 829 8.53 27.11 -1.39
C PRO A 829 7.08 27.06 -1.93
N ILE A 830 6.08 27.39 -1.10
CA ILE A 830 4.66 27.49 -1.53
C ILE A 830 4.54 28.42 -2.75
N LEU A 831 5.21 29.57 -2.70
CA LEU A 831 5.18 30.56 -3.77
C LEU A 831 5.79 30.03 -5.09
N GLU A 832 6.83 29.19 -5.02
CA GLU A 832 7.41 28.55 -6.20
C GLU A 832 6.42 27.57 -6.84
N ILE A 833 5.72 26.77 -6.00
CA ILE A 833 4.70 25.84 -6.47
C ILE A 833 3.57 26.59 -7.19
N ILE A 834 3.12 27.72 -6.64
CA ILE A 834 2.09 28.56 -7.28
C ILE A 834 2.59 29.12 -8.60
N ILE A 835 3.82 29.66 -8.66
CA ILE A 835 4.41 30.22 -9.89
C ILE A 835 4.55 29.15 -10.98
N GLU A 836 5.06 27.96 -10.63
CA GLU A 836 5.16 26.84 -11.58
C GLU A 836 3.80 26.38 -12.09
N GLN A 837 2.79 26.34 -11.21
CA GLN A 837 1.43 26.01 -11.62
C GLN A 837 0.85 27.06 -12.56
N LEU A 838 0.99 28.35 -12.25
CA LEU A 838 0.53 29.45 -13.10
C LEU A 838 1.18 29.41 -14.48
N LYS A 839 2.49 29.17 -14.52
CA LYS A 839 3.26 28.94 -15.74
C LYS A 839 2.75 27.75 -16.55
N ASP A 840 2.45 26.63 -15.90
CA ASP A 840 1.89 25.45 -16.56
C ASP A 840 0.54 25.75 -17.23
N TYR A 841 -0.22 26.72 -16.70
CA TYR A 841 -1.47 27.24 -17.29
C TYR A 841 -1.28 28.46 -18.22
N GLY A 842 -0.04 28.87 -18.46
CA GLY A 842 0.30 29.90 -19.44
C GLY A 842 0.38 31.34 -18.94
N TYR A 843 0.26 31.57 -17.64
CA TYR A 843 0.44 32.88 -17.04
C TYR A 843 1.93 33.19 -16.90
N ASN A 844 2.48 33.86 -17.91
CA ASN A 844 3.90 34.20 -17.93
C ASN A 844 4.19 35.54 -17.25
N ASN A 845 3.20 36.42 -17.08
CA ASN A 845 3.36 37.71 -16.40
C ASN A 845 2.75 37.61 -14.99
N ILE A 846 3.60 37.69 -13.97
CA ILE A 846 3.22 37.51 -12.56
C ILE A 846 3.56 38.77 -11.77
N LEU A 847 2.59 39.29 -11.01
CA LEU A 847 2.78 40.37 -10.06
C LEU A 847 2.76 39.83 -8.63
N LEU A 848 3.83 40.07 -7.89
CA LEU A 848 3.92 39.72 -6.48
C LEU A 848 3.64 40.95 -5.62
N CYS A 849 2.52 40.95 -4.91
CA CYS A 849 2.20 41.99 -3.93
C CYS A 849 2.88 41.65 -2.59
N LEU A 850 3.93 42.40 -2.26
CA LEU A 850 4.83 42.16 -1.14
C LEU A 850 4.71 43.24 -0.06
N ASN A 851 4.92 42.80 1.18
CA ASN A 851 5.08 43.69 2.33
C ASN A 851 6.16 43.10 3.25
N TYR A 852 5.78 42.31 4.27
CA TYR A 852 6.70 41.78 5.27
C TYR A 852 7.81 40.90 4.65
N LYS A 853 9.07 41.23 4.92
CA LYS A 853 10.27 40.50 4.46
C LYS A 853 10.36 40.30 2.93
N SER A 854 9.94 41.32 2.17
CA SER A 854 9.95 41.31 0.69
C SER A 854 11.31 40.90 0.10
N ASP A 855 12.42 41.27 0.72
CA ASP A 855 13.76 41.04 0.20
C ASP A 855 14.09 39.54 0.05
N ILE A 856 13.52 38.67 0.90
CA ILE A 856 13.72 37.21 0.79
C ILE A 856 13.06 36.67 -0.47
N ILE A 857 11.86 37.16 -0.80
CA ILE A 857 11.10 36.76 -1.99
C ILE A 857 11.80 37.29 -3.24
N GLU A 858 12.21 38.56 -3.25
CA GLU A 858 12.90 39.18 -4.39
C GLU A 858 14.25 38.52 -4.68
N ASN A 859 15.03 38.19 -3.65
CA ASN A 859 16.32 37.53 -3.82
C ASN A 859 16.18 36.11 -4.39
N TYR A 860 15.09 35.41 -4.05
CA TYR A 860 14.83 34.05 -4.53
C TYR A 860 14.31 34.03 -5.97
N PHE A 861 13.31 34.87 -6.28
CA PHE A 861 12.63 34.84 -7.58
C PHE A 861 13.23 35.77 -8.64
N GLN A 862 13.94 36.82 -8.22
CA GLN A 862 14.56 37.81 -9.11
C GLN A 862 13.58 38.30 -10.18
N ASP A 863 13.95 38.32 -11.46
CA ASP A 863 13.06 38.71 -12.56
C ASP A 863 12.17 37.56 -13.07
N GLY A 864 12.22 36.38 -12.44
CA GLY A 864 11.44 35.20 -12.82
C GLY A 864 12.04 34.37 -13.96
N LYS A 865 13.14 34.80 -14.60
CA LYS A 865 13.72 34.09 -15.76
C LYS A 865 14.14 32.66 -15.45
N ALA A 866 14.64 32.39 -14.25
CA ALA A 866 15.00 31.04 -13.81
C ALA A 866 13.80 30.07 -13.81
N PHE A 867 12.59 30.63 -13.75
CA PHE A 867 11.32 29.90 -13.73
C PHE A 867 10.57 30.02 -15.08
N ASP A 868 11.19 30.55 -16.15
CA ASP A 868 10.56 30.90 -17.43
C ASP A 868 9.28 31.76 -17.32
N VAL A 869 9.25 32.71 -16.38
CA VAL A 869 8.19 33.71 -16.23
C VAL A 869 8.79 35.12 -16.12
N ASN A 870 7.97 36.15 -16.28
CA ASN A 870 8.27 37.55 -15.98
C ASN A 870 7.63 37.91 -14.65
N ILE A 871 8.44 38.22 -13.63
CA ILE A 871 7.97 38.59 -12.29
C ILE A 871 8.21 40.07 -12.05
N GLU A 872 7.15 40.78 -11.67
CA GLU A 872 7.20 42.16 -11.19
C GLU A 872 6.69 42.26 -9.76
N TYR A 873 7.16 43.27 -9.04
CA TYR A 873 6.94 43.41 -7.60
C TYR A 873 6.19 44.69 -7.28
N ILE A 874 5.15 44.57 -6.45
CA ILE A 874 4.42 45.70 -5.88
C ILE A 874 4.73 45.69 -4.39
N LYS A 875 5.48 46.70 -3.93
CA LYS A 875 5.80 46.87 -2.50
C LYS A 875 4.81 47.81 -1.85
N GLU A 876 4.17 47.34 -0.81
CA GLU A 876 3.31 48.16 0.04
C GLU A 876 4.13 48.79 1.18
N GLU A 877 4.09 50.11 1.34
CA GLU A 877 4.73 50.79 2.49
C GLU A 877 4.03 50.49 3.83
N LYS A 878 2.73 50.22 3.76
CA LYS A 878 1.85 49.83 4.87
C LYS A 878 0.85 48.81 4.34
N SER A 879 0.35 47.89 5.18
CA SER A 879 -0.65 46.91 4.70
C SER A 879 -1.92 47.62 4.21
N LEU A 880 -2.25 47.45 2.92
CA LEU A 880 -3.46 48.00 2.29
C LEU A 880 -4.59 46.96 2.18
N GLY A 881 -4.47 45.81 2.85
CA GLY A 881 -5.46 44.72 2.77
C GLY A 881 -5.37 43.93 1.47
N THR A 882 -6.20 42.89 1.36
CA THR A 882 -6.13 41.91 0.26
C THR A 882 -6.53 42.43 -1.12
N ALA A 883 -7.29 43.54 -1.20
CA ALA A 883 -7.62 44.20 -2.45
C ALA A 883 -6.84 45.51 -2.66
N GLY A 884 -6.46 46.23 -1.60
CA GLY A 884 -5.70 47.48 -1.72
C GLY A 884 -4.39 47.35 -2.50
N ALA A 885 -3.66 46.24 -2.37
CA ALA A 885 -2.45 46.01 -3.16
C ALA A 885 -2.73 45.85 -4.67
N ILE A 886 -3.92 45.36 -5.06
CA ILE A 886 -4.33 45.24 -6.46
C ILE A 886 -4.50 46.62 -7.10
N ARG A 887 -4.90 47.64 -6.33
CA ARG A 887 -5.02 49.02 -6.82
C ARG A 887 -3.69 49.57 -7.35
N LEU A 888 -2.58 49.22 -6.70
CA LEU A 888 -1.23 49.61 -7.12
C LEU A 888 -0.81 48.92 -8.42
N ALA A 889 -1.41 47.78 -8.75
CA ALA A 889 -1.13 47.01 -9.97
C ALA A 889 -1.83 47.55 -11.22
N LYS A 890 -2.72 48.54 -11.09
CA LYS A 890 -3.69 48.95 -12.11
C LYS A 890 -3.11 49.13 -13.52
N SER A 891 -1.91 49.68 -13.66
CA SER A 891 -1.26 49.90 -14.98
C SER A 891 -1.03 48.62 -15.79
N HIS A 892 -0.95 47.48 -15.12
CA HIS A 892 -0.73 46.16 -15.72
C HIS A 892 -2.05 45.45 -16.04
N LEU A 893 -3.13 45.77 -15.33
CA LEU A 893 -4.37 45.00 -15.30
C LEU A 893 -5.38 45.49 -16.34
N ASN A 894 -5.02 45.39 -17.63
CA ASN A 894 -5.86 45.88 -18.75
C ASN A 894 -6.82 44.83 -19.33
N GLN A 895 -6.75 43.58 -18.85
CA GLN A 895 -7.61 42.46 -19.22
C GLN A 895 -8.00 41.70 -17.94
N SER A 896 -9.01 40.82 -18.01
CA SER A 896 -9.38 39.98 -16.86
C SER A 896 -8.16 39.25 -16.31
N PHE A 897 -7.95 39.28 -15.01
CA PHE A 897 -6.71 38.80 -14.39
C PHE A 897 -7.01 37.85 -13.25
N LEU A 898 -6.06 36.97 -12.96
CA LEU A 898 -6.14 36.02 -11.87
C LEU A 898 -5.57 36.66 -10.60
N VAL A 899 -6.21 36.42 -9.46
CA VAL A 899 -5.69 36.77 -8.14
C VAL A 899 -5.67 35.52 -7.29
N ILE A 900 -4.55 35.24 -6.63
CA ILE A 900 -4.38 34.10 -5.72
C ILE A 900 -3.64 34.54 -4.45
N ASN A 901 -4.08 34.06 -3.28
CA ASN A 901 -3.31 34.25 -2.07
C ASN A 901 -2.07 33.34 -2.06
N GLY A 902 -0.93 33.89 -1.64
CA GLY A 902 0.38 33.20 -1.67
C GLY A 902 0.54 32.08 -0.64
N ASP A 903 -0.50 31.75 0.10
CA ASP A 903 -0.57 30.70 1.11
C ASP A 903 -1.47 29.52 0.73
N ILE A 904 -1.96 29.50 -0.52
CA ILE A 904 -2.87 28.47 -0.99
C ILE A 904 -2.10 27.39 -1.76
N LEU A 905 -2.27 26.13 -1.35
CA LEU A 905 -1.84 24.97 -2.12
C LEU A 905 -3.05 24.35 -2.81
N THR A 906 -3.05 24.32 -4.14
CA THR A 906 -4.23 23.94 -4.92
C THR A 906 -3.88 23.14 -6.17
N LYS A 907 -4.82 22.34 -6.66
CA LYS A 907 -4.81 21.71 -8.00
C LYS A 907 -5.89 22.26 -8.93
N LEU A 908 -6.49 23.40 -8.56
CA LEU A 908 -7.51 24.06 -9.36
C LEU A 908 -7.05 24.27 -10.81
N ASN A 909 -7.89 23.91 -11.77
CA ASN A 909 -7.63 24.17 -13.17
C ASN A 909 -7.85 25.66 -13.51
N PHE A 910 -6.77 26.45 -13.56
CA PHE A 910 -6.85 27.90 -13.81
C PHE A 910 -7.37 28.26 -15.21
N GLU A 911 -7.24 27.36 -16.19
CA GLU A 911 -7.83 27.56 -17.52
C GLU A 911 -9.35 27.46 -17.47
N GLU A 912 -9.90 26.41 -16.86
CA GLU A 912 -11.35 26.28 -16.70
C GLU A 912 -11.94 27.41 -15.86
N PHE A 913 -11.22 27.82 -14.82
CA PHE A 913 -11.62 28.93 -13.96
C PHE A 913 -11.73 30.26 -14.72
N MET A 914 -10.71 30.61 -15.51
CA MET A 914 -10.74 31.82 -16.35
C MET A 914 -11.77 31.73 -17.47
N ASN A 915 -11.88 30.57 -18.14
CA ASN A 915 -12.88 30.35 -19.19
C ASN A 915 -14.30 30.46 -18.63
N TYR A 916 -14.54 29.97 -17.41
CA TYR A 916 -15.83 30.13 -16.73
C TYR A 916 -16.14 31.61 -16.48
N HIS A 917 -15.19 32.38 -15.96
CA HIS A 917 -15.34 33.81 -15.70
C HIS A 917 -15.73 34.57 -16.97
N GLN A 918 -14.95 34.38 -18.05
CA GLN A 918 -15.18 35.04 -19.34
C GLN A 918 -16.51 34.61 -19.98
N LYS A 919 -16.81 33.31 -19.99
CA LYS A 919 -18.04 32.76 -20.56
C LYS A 919 -19.30 33.31 -19.87
N HIS A 920 -19.26 33.41 -18.55
CA HIS A 920 -20.40 33.90 -17.77
C HIS A 920 -20.45 35.42 -17.67
N LYS A 921 -19.41 36.13 -18.14
CA LYS A 921 -19.29 37.59 -18.07
C LYS A 921 -19.47 38.10 -16.64
N ASN A 922 -18.86 37.42 -15.68
CA ASN A 922 -18.90 37.83 -14.28
C ASN A 922 -17.92 38.98 -14.06
N LYS A 923 -18.22 39.93 -13.18
CA LYS A 923 -17.26 40.96 -12.76
C LYS A 923 -16.21 40.41 -11.81
N ILE A 924 -16.65 39.47 -10.96
CA ILE A 924 -15.81 38.67 -10.07
C ILE A 924 -16.24 37.22 -10.22
N THR A 925 -15.30 36.31 -10.42
CA THR A 925 -15.54 34.87 -10.15
C THR A 925 -14.73 34.47 -8.94
N ILE A 926 -15.38 33.87 -7.96
CA ILE A 926 -14.76 33.37 -6.73
C ILE A 926 -14.62 31.84 -6.84
N ALA A 927 -13.42 31.31 -6.60
CA ALA A 927 -13.25 29.88 -6.41
C ALA A 927 -13.80 29.50 -5.02
N THR A 928 -14.79 28.61 -4.96
CA THR A 928 -15.49 28.26 -3.72
C THR A 928 -15.26 26.81 -3.33
N ARG A 929 -15.03 26.53 -2.04
CA ARG A 929 -14.84 25.16 -1.54
C ARG A 929 -16.04 24.75 -0.69
N ARG A 930 -16.53 23.52 -0.88
CA ARG A 930 -17.53 22.94 0.03
C ARG A 930 -16.84 22.57 1.35
N TYR A 931 -17.31 23.15 2.44
CA TYR A 931 -16.83 22.90 3.80
C TYR A 931 -17.93 22.20 4.60
N GLU A 932 -17.60 21.06 5.21
CA GLU A 932 -18.53 20.30 6.04
C GLU A 932 -18.17 20.46 7.52
N LEU A 933 -19.08 21.06 8.27
CA LEU A 933 -18.97 21.17 9.71
C LEU A 933 -19.83 20.09 10.34
N GLN A 934 -19.20 19.11 11.00
CA GLN A 934 -19.90 18.16 11.85
C GLN A 934 -19.81 18.62 13.30
N ILE A 935 -20.95 18.80 13.94
CA ILE A 935 -21.00 19.05 15.37
C ILE A 935 -20.96 17.68 16.06
N PRO A 936 -19.98 17.36 16.92
CA PRO A 936 -19.84 16.02 17.49
C PRO A 936 -20.83 15.70 18.62
N TYR A 937 -21.86 16.55 18.79
CA TYR A 937 -22.88 16.49 19.83
C TYR A 937 -24.28 16.58 19.21
N GLY A 938 -25.30 16.20 19.99
CA GLY A 938 -26.69 16.50 19.67
C GLY A 938 -26.99 18.00 19.71
N VAL A 939 -27.47 18.54 18.58
CA VAL A 939 -27.89 19.95 18.48
C VAL A 939 -29.39 20.05 18.73
N LEU A 940 -29.74 20.80 19.76
CA LEU A 940 -31.12 21.12 20.12
C LEU A 940 -31.55 22.40 19.40
N LYS A 941 -32.71 22.36 18.73
CA LYS A 941 -33.44 23.58 18.37
C LYS A 941 -34.42 23.88 19.50
N ILE A 942 -34.28 25.03 20.12
CA ILE A 942 -35.13 25.50 21.22
C ILE A 942 -35.93 26.69 20.70
N ASP A 943 -37.26 26.64 20.88
CA ASP A 943 -38.16 27.75 20.64
C ASP A 943 -38.69 28.22 22.00
N ASN A 944 -38.29 29.43 22.42
CA ASN A 944 -38.41 29.93 23.79
C ASN A 944 -37.78 28.98 24.83
N GLU A 945 -38.60 28.30 25.64
CA GLU A 945 -38.16 27.33 26.65
C GLU A 945 -38.42 25.87 26.23
N THR A 946 -38.98 25.65 25.04
CA THR A 946 -39.37 24.32 24.57
C THR A 946 -38.38 23.79 23.54
N VAL A 947 -37.87 22.57 23.76
CA VAL A 947 -37.08 21.86 22.74
C VAL A 947 -38.02 21.42 21.61
N VAL A 948 -37.80 21.97 20.42
CA VAL A 948 -38.61 21.68 19.21
C VAL A 948 -37.96 20.64 18.29
N SER A 949 -36.65 20.44 18.35
CA SER A 949 -36.00 19.28 17.72
C SER A 949 -34.62 18.97 18.33
N LEU A 950 -34.19 17.72 18.22
CA LEU A 950 -32.84 17.27 18.50
C LEU A 950 -32.29 16.60 17.24
N LYS A 951 -31.12 17.02 16.78
CA LYS A 951 -30.41 16.36 15.70
C LYS A 951 -29.07 15.88 16.21
N GLU A 952 -28.88 14.57 16.29
CA GLU A 952 -27.64 13.96 16.77
C GLU A 952 -26.52 14.09 15.73
N LYS A 953 -25.35 14.56 16.17
CA LYS A 953 -24.14 14.75 15.36
C LYS A 953 -24.39 15.36 13.97
N PRO A 954 -25.11 16.49 13.87
CA PRO A 954 -25.51 17.01 12.58
C PRO A 954 -24.31 17.53 11.81
N SER A 955 -24.28 17.21 10.52
CA SER A 955 -23.39 17.84 9.56
C SER A 955 -24.13 18.93 8.79
N SER A 956 -23.45 20.04 8.55
CA SER A 956 -23.91 21.12 7.67
C SER A 956 -22.82 21.42 6.65
N SER A 957 -23.19 21.45 5.37
CA SER A 957 -22.28 21.84 4.29
C SER A 957 -22.53 23.28 3.85
N MET A 958 -21.47 24.08 3.75
CA MET A 958 -21.50 25.45 3.24
C MET A 958 -20.40 25.67 2.21
N PHE A 959 -20.49 26.73 1.41
CA PHE A 959 -19.41 27.13 0.50
C PHE A 959 -18.58 28.23 1.15
N ILE A 960 -17.27 28.03 1.21
CA ILE A 960 -16.30 29.01 1.72
C ILE A 960 -15.52 29.64 0.55
N ASN A 961 -15.01 30.85 0.76
CA ASN A 961 -14.14 31.54 -0.17
C ASN A 961 -12.78 30.83 -0.22
N GLY A 962 -12.39 30.35 -1.40
CA GLY A 962 -11.15 29.61 -1.61
C GLY A 962 -9.91 30.48 -1.83
N GLY A 963 -10.02 31.81 -1.72
CA GLY A 963 -8.87 32.73 -1.84
C GLY A 963 -8.25 32.81 -3.24
N ILE A 964 -9.00 32.40 -4.27
CA ILE A 964 -8.61 32.49 -5.68
C ILE A 964 -9.74 33.17 -6.46
N TYR A 965 -9.40 34.14 -7.29
CA TYR A 965 -10.36 35.03 -7.95
C TYR A 965 -9.99 35.28 -9.42
N CYS A 966 -10.99 35.44 -10.28
CA CYS A 966 -10.84 36.13 -11.56
C CYS A 966 -11.59 37.46 -11.47
N LEU A 967 -10.91 38.55 -11.83
CA LEU A 967 -11.41 39.91 -11.72
C LEU A 967 -11.34 40.62 -13.08
N GLU A 968 -12.32 41.47 -13.36
CA GLU A 968 -12.29 42.38 -14.50
C GLU A 968 -11.47 43.66 -14.19
N PRO A 969 -10.81 44.29 -15.17
CA PRO A 969 -10.03 45.54 -14.96
C PRO A 969 -10.82 46.69 -14.31
N GLU A 970 -12.07 46.85 -14.73
CA GLU A 970 -12.92 47.98 -14.33
C GLU A 970 -13.24 48.02 -12.83
N ILE A 971 -13.32 46.86 -12.17
CA ILE A 971 -13.61 46.81 -10.72
C ILE A 971 -12.41 47.22 -9.86
N VAL A 972 -11.21 47.35 -10.45
CA VAL A 972 -10.04 47.91 -9.76
C VAL A 972 -10.26 49.39 -9.42
N GLU A 973 -11.17 50.09 -10.12
CA GLU A 973 -11.60 51.46 -9.79
C GLU A 973 -12.43 51.56 -8.52
N ASP A 974 -13.02 50.47 -8.07
CA ASP A 974 -13.83 50.43 -6.85
C ASP A 974 -13.02 50.26 -5.57
N ILE A 975 -11.72 49.99 -5.73
CA ILE A 975 -10.75 49.86 -4.66
C ILE A 975 -10.20 51.27 -4.34
N PRO A 976 -10.40 51.79 -3.12
CA PRO A 976 -9.90 53.10 -2.73
C PRO A 976 -8.38 53.13 -2.75
N GLU A 977 -7.82 54.27 -3.16
CA GLU A 977 -6.38 54.44 -3.29
C GLU A 977 -5.73 54.68 -1.92
N ASN A 978 -4.63 53.97 -1.62
CA ASN A 978 -3.84 54.10 -0.37
C ASN A 978 -4.62 53.85 0.95
N GLU A 979 -5.75 53.14 0.88
CA GLU A 979 -6.56 52.74 2.03
C GLU A 979 -6.53 51.22 2.24
N TYR A 980 -6.75 50.78 3.50
CA TYR A 980 -6.92 49.36 3.80
C TYR A 980 -8.26 48.88 3.24
N PHE A 981 -8.21 47.95 2.29
CA PHE A 981 -9.38 47.41 1.62
C PHE A 981 -9.21 45.93 1.31
N ASP A 982 -10.13 45.10 1.80
CA ASP A 982 -10.13 43.66 1.59
C ASP A 982 -10.99 43.23 0.40
N ILE A 983 -10.64 42.11 -0.22
CA ILE A 983 -11.37 41.57 -1.37
C ILE A 983 -12.83 41.21 -1.04
N THR A 984 -13.13 40.89 0.21
CA THR A 984 -14.51 40.68 0.68
C THR A 984 -15.33 41.97 0.66
N GLN A 985 -14.72 43.13 0.93
CA GLN A 985 -15.37 44.43 0.82
C GLN A 985 -15.60 44.80 -0.65
N LEU A 986 -14.66 44.46 -1.54
CA LEU A 986 -14.85 44.60 -2.98
C LEU A 986 -16.03 43.74 -3.46
N ILE A 987 -16.07 42.46 -3.06
CA ILE A 987 -17.17 41.54 -3.36
C ILE A 987 -18.50 42.12 -2.88
N GLN A 988 -18.57 42.61 -1.64
CA GLN A 988 -19.80 43.19 -1.10
C GLN A 988 -20.26 44.41 -1.92
N LYS A 989 -19.35 45.31 -2.33
CA LYS A 989 -19.71 46.44 -3.21
C LYS A 989 -20.30 45.99 -4.54
N ILE A 990 -19.79 44.92 -5.14
CA ILE A 990 -20.30 44.38 -6.42
C ILE A 990 -21.67 43.70 -6.20
N ILE A 991 -21.88 43.01 -5.06
CA ILE A 991 -23.20 42.47 -4.66
C ILE A 991 -24.21 43.61 -4.53
N ASP A 992 -23.85 44.69 -3.82
CA ASP A 992 -24.73 45.83 -3.56
C ASP A 992 -25.10 46.59 -4.85
N ARG A 993 -24.30 46.46 -5.92
CA ARG A 993 -24.58 46.99 -7.27
C ARG A 993 -25.42 46.04 -8.14
N GLU A 994 -25.81 44.88 -7.60
CA GLU A 994 -26.51 43.82 -8.32
C GLU A 994 -25.77 43.32 -9.57
N GLU A 995 -24.44 43.46 -9.58
CA GLU A 995 -23.61 42.98 -10.67
C GLU A 995 -23.28 41.50 -10.53
N LYS A 996 -22.95 40.88 -11.66
CA LYS A 996 -22.84 39.42 -11.71
C LYS A 996 -21.55 38.93 -11.06
N ILE A 997 -21.69 38.20 -9.95
CA ILE A 997 -20.61 37.46 -9.30
C ILE A 997 -20.79 35.95 -9.57
N GLY A 998 -19.73 35.31 -10.05
CA GLY A 998 -19.67 33.88 -10.28
C GLY A 998 -19.14 33.12 -9.07
N SER A 999 -19.65 31.91 -8.87
CA SER A 999 -19.09 30.92 -7.95
C SER A 999 -18.60 29.73 -8.76
N PHE A 1000 -17.29 29.45 -8.68
CA PHE A 1000 -16.68 28.30 -9.33
C PHE A 1000 -16.27 27.28 -8.26
N PRO A 1001 -16.95 26.12 -8.15
CA PRO A 1001 -16.64 25.15 -7.10
C PRO A 1001 -15.28 24.48 -7.36
N ILE A 1002 -14.41 24.46 -6.36
CA ILE A 1002 -13.14 23.74 -6.37
C ILE A 1002 -13.43 22.26 -6.05
N ALA A 1003 -13.33 21.39 -7.07
CA ALA A 1003 -13.48 19.95 -6.91
C ALA A 1003 -12.15 19.28 -6.55
N GLU A 1004 -11.04 19.85 -7.01
CA GLU A 1004 -9.69 19.36 -6.84
C GLU A 1004 -9.16 19.58 -5.41
N TYR A 1005 -7.91 19.19 -5.19
CA TYR A 1005 -7.21 19.47 -3.94
C TYR A 1005 -7.07 20.99 -3.72
N TRP A 1006 -7.37 21.45 -2.52
CA TRP A 1006 -7.21 22.83 -2.08
C TRP A 1006 -6.97 22.86 -0.58
N MET A 1007 -6.00 23.67 -0.17
CA MET A 1007 -5.65 23.90 1.23
C MET A 1007 -5.19 25.35 1.40
N ASP A 1008 -5.79 26.08 2.35
CA ASP A 1008 -5.23 27.32 2.89
C ASP A 1008 -4.26 26.96 4.00
N ILE A 1009 -2.98 27.30 3.83
CA ILE A 1009 -1.93 26.99 4.81
C ILE A 1009 -1.97 28.04 5.92
N GLY A 1010 -3.04 28.08 6.71
CA GLY A 1010 -3.30 29.14 7.70
C GLY A 1010 -2.61 28.94 9.06
N GLN A 1011 -2.51 27.68 9.48
CA GLN A 1011 -2.01 27.22 10.77
C GLN A 1011 -0.90 26.18 10.60
N VAL A 1012 -0.20 25.87 11.70
CA VAL A 1012 0.92 24.91 11.69
C VAL A 1012 0.43 23.54 11.20
N GLU A 1013 -0.77 23.12 11.61
CA GLU A 1013 -1.37 21.86 11.18
C GLU A 1013 -1.60 21.82 9.66
N ASP A 1014 -2.08 22.92 9.07
CA ASP A 1014 -2.33 23.03 7.63
C ASP A 1014 -1.03 22.91 6.84
N TYR A 1015 0.06 23.51 7.33
CA TYR A 1015 1.39 23.43 6.70
C TYR A 1015 1.95 22.00 6.69
N HIS A 1016 1.72 21.24 7.75
CA HIS A 1016 2.17 19.86 7.85
C HIS A 1016 1.32 18.91 7.00
N GLN A 1017 -0.01 19.09 7.03
CA GLN A 1017 -0.91 18.38 6.14
C GLN A 1017 -0.57 18.64 4.68
N ALA A 1018 -0.30 19.89 4.31
CA ALA A 1018 0.16 20.26 2.97
C ALA A 1018 1.45 19.52 2.57
N ASN A 1019 2.40 19.33 3.49
CA ASN A 1019 3.64 18.59 3.24
C ASN A 1019 3.41 17.08 3.02
N THR A 1020 2.52 16.47 3.80
CA THR A 1020 2.11 15.07 3.60
C THR A 1020 1.40 14.90 2.26
N ASP A 1021 0.42 15.75 1.98
CA ASP A 1021 -0.39 15.70 0.77
C ASP A 1021 0.44 15.99 -0.48
N TYR A 1022 1.46 16.85 -0.38
CA TYR A 1022 2.39 17.12 -1.48
C TYR A 1022 3.11 15.85 -1.97
N GLN A 1023 3.54 14.98 -1.05
CA GLN A 1023 4.24 13.73 -1.41
C GLN A 1023 3.35 12.73 -2.14
N THR A 1024 2.05 12.71 -1.83
CA THR A 1024 1.08 11.79 -2.42
C THR A 1024 0.44 12.35 -3.69
N LEU A 1025 0.16 13.66 -3.70
CA LEU A 1025 -0.68 14.28 -4.72
C LEU A 1025 0.13 15.11 -5.72
N PHE A 1026 1.19 15.82 -5.31
CA PHE A 1026 1.91 16.77 -6.19
C PHE A 1026 3.20 16.20 -6.77
N ARG A 1027 3.62 15.00 -6.36
CA ARG A 1027 4.79 14.30 -6.89
C ARG A 1027 4.53 13.80 -8.33
N ARG A 1028 4.74 14.67 -9.32
CA ARG A 1028 5.10 14.23 -10.67
C ARG A 1028 6.42 13.46 -10.58
N GLU A 1029 6.55 12.35 -11.29
CA GLU A 1029 7.84 11.67 -11.48
C GLU A 1029 8.81 12.64 -12.18
N ALA A 1030 9.57 13.39 -11.39
CA ALA A 1030 10.81 13.99 -11.83
C ALA A 1030 11.87 12.88 -11.86
N CYS A 1031 11.80 12.02 -12.88
CA CYS A 1031 12.95 11.25 -13.32
C CYS A 1031 13.26 11.71 -14.76
N ALA A 1032 14.54 12.06 -14.97
CA ALA A 1032 15.15 12.56 -16.20
C ALA A 1032 14.95 14.06 -16.53
N SER A 1033 15.65 14.93 -15.78
CA SER A 1033 16.62 15.88 -16.38
C SER A 1033 17.21 16.79 -15.29
N LYS A 1034 18.54 16.98 -15.36
CA LYS A 1034 19.45 17.67 -14.42
C LYS A 1034 19.88 16.84 -13.21
N GLU A 1035 20.89 16.00 -13.40
CA GLU A 1035 22.33 16.33 -13.29
C GLU A 1035 23.16 15.33 -14.12
#